data_AF-A0A935E6W7-F1
#
_entry.id   AF-A0A935E6W7-F1
#
_cell.length_a   1.000
_cell.length_b   1.000
_cell.length_c   1.000
_cell.angle_alpha   90.00
_cell.angle_beta   90.00
_cell.angle_gamma   90.00
#
_symmetry.space_group_name_H-M   'P 1'
#
loop_
_entity.id
_entity.type
_entity.pdbx_description
1 polymer ?
#
loop_
_entity_poly.entity_id
_entity_poly.type
_entity_poly.pdbx_seq_one_letter_code
_entity_poly.pdbx_strand_id
1 'polypeptide(L)'
;MKNLFFIVVFVGFLTQWGSSQVTCPGATLTTQAEVNQYVADYPGCEVVTGSLQFYNSNGDPISDVSGLSSLIQIQGDFAFSSITSLTDISFNSLDSVFGTFSIDFQQGLNAISLNNLSYVQNTFRISNTLNQNNSLSVTVPNLNHADFIVINTIDQIDIPLLETCNDLRIYNVNTTIGFNEITNLNNLSINGNNVTGFNSLQSVNSTDLYIVANINGFNSLTTFPYINGLYNLESFIGFNAVTQINDNLTINSSTIDAFNALTQVNGNISLNATNIAGFGALQSTQDISITSAGDISGFNSLTNINESLVVSAQNISGFEAVENFNYIDINTQSLNGFNNLTSGNQLSITSPTITGFEHLTDLADGLTLYGQNINGFNFLTSCPNIQFLNASSIVGFNGLTSTGNLYFNESFQLIEGFNSLQNATSILARASQIKGFNALISGALYLQNNQIIEGFNSYTQPLNLYFNGQKIAGFNALPSGEHHIVADSIIGFNGLTSSSNLSLDAPYISGFNAIVTANQLGINTQNLSGFNTLTQADDIYITADDITGFANLSQTNNLTLIGDLNNFDAFALLATVTGDLRLQSQRSDYNIFPALQNVGSLYITNSPNFTGSAFFPLAQIKSLEIRDCSSLVNLDGLLPRSKYVGITLNNNSSLTDLTGLETVKNVVNLSISDNPSLTNIEALDSMRIIQGNLSLVNNTSLNECCVLAFIINRNKVFGIVEISGNAHDCEDIVMVLEETCLDSDEDGIADPQDNCPLANNGDQSDIDSDGVGDMCDNCIDIANPGQEDDNGDGIGNVCQPTAGTGFMDLNNSDLYITNNQRGVILKTRSGNCYRIRIDESGKVLSIPLLQCP
;
A
#
# COMPACT_ATOMS: atom_id res chain seq x y z
N MET A 1 22.66 -44.24 -53.95
CA MET A 1 23.21 -45.37 -54.72
C MET A 1 22.47 -46.70 -54.52
N LYS A 2 21.46 -46.81 -53.63
CA LYS A 2 20.68 -48.05 -53.41
C LYS A 2 19.44 -48.23 -54.31
N ASN A 3 18.89 -47.17 -54.92
CA ASN A 3 17.74 -47.27 -55.85
C ASN A 3 18.06 -47.98 -57.18
N LEU A 4 19.34 -48.26 -57.46
CA LEU A 4 19.72 -49.06 -58.62
C LEU A 4 19.54 -50.57 -58.38
N PHE A 5 19.35 -51.01 -57.12
CA PHE A 5 19.22 -52.43 -56.78
C PHE A 5 17.77 -52.96 -56.97
N PHE A 6 16.75 -52.11 -56.77
CA PHE A 6 15.34 -52.50 -56.95
C PHE A 6 14.96 -52.77 -58.41
N ILE A 7 15.61 -52.07 -59.37
CA ILE A 7 15.41 -52.33 -60.80
C ILE A 7 16.13 -53.62 -61.25
N VAL A 8 17.15 -54.09 -60.50
CA VAL A 8 17.90 -55.30 -60.87
C VAL A 8 17.15 -56.59 -60.51
N VAL A 9 16.24 -56.58 -59.53
CA VAL A 9 15.39 -57.76 -59.24
C VAL A 9 14.36 -57.99 -60.37
N PHE A 10 13.85 -56.93 -61.01
CA PHE A 10 12.91 -57.07 -62.12
C PHE A 10 13.58 -57.42 -63.46
N VAL A 11 14.89 -57.19 -63.61
CA VAL A 11 15.65 -57.47 -64.85
C VAL A 11 16.49 -58.75 -64.75
N GLY A 12 16.72 -59.29 -63.55
CA GLY A 12 17.53 -60.50 -63.32
C GLY A 12 16.82 -61.84 -63.58
N PHE A 13 15.50 -61.86 -63.72
CA PHE A 13 14.73 -63.11 -63.86
C PHE A 13 14.49 -63.58 -65.32
N LEU A 14 15.13 -62.94 -66.30
CA LEU A 14 14.99 -63.31 -67.71
C LEU A 14 16.06 -64.26 -68.26
N THR A 15 16.97 -64.77 -67.44
CA THR A 15 17.93 -65.78 -67.91
C THR A 15 18.20 -66.87 -66.89
N GLN A 16 17.71 -68.09 -67.22
CA GLN A 16 17.73 -69.35 -66.45
C GLN A 16 16.57 -69.35 -65.44
N TRP A 17 15.54 -70.19 -65.49
CA TRP A 17 15.50 -71.64 -65.68
C TRP A 17 14.26 -72.06 -66.50
N GLY A 18 14.38 -73.17 -67.23
CA GLY A 18 13.28 -73.76 -67.99
C GLY A 18 12.29 -74.50 -67.11
N SER A 19 11.17 -73.86 -66.78
CA SER A 19 9.85 -74.48 -66.51
C SER A 19 8.78 -73.39 -66.65
N SER A 20 7.74 -73.60 -67.45
CA SER A 20 6.65 -72.61 -67.52
C SER A 20 5.90 -72.62 -66.19
N GLN A 21 5.93 -71.51 -65.45
CA GLN A 21 5.16 -71.39 -64.21
C GLN A 21 3.67 -71.64 -64.49
N VAL A 22 3.02 -72.38 -63.60
CA VAL A 22 1.59 -72.67 -63.72
C VAL A 22 0.82 -71.43 -63.27
N THR A 23 0.05 -70.84 -64.19
CA THR A 23 -0.76 -69.63 -63.94
C THR A 23 -2.22 -69.99 -63.71
N CYS A 24 -2.89 -69.25 -62.83
CA CYS A 24 -4.32 -69.39 -62.57
C CYS A 24 -5.01 -68.01 -62.50
N PRO A 25 -6.31 -67.93 -62.83
CA PRO A 25 -7.08 -66.69 -62.74
C PRO A 25 -7.37 -66.33 -61.28
N GLY A 26 -7.62 -65.04 -61.00
CA GLY A 26 -8.14 -64.64 -59.70
C GLY A 26 -9.49 -65.28 -59.40
N ALA A 27 -9.77 -65.49 -58.11
CA ALA A 27 -11.00 -66.11 -57.64
C ALA A 27 -11.41 -65.62 -56.24
N THR A 28 -12.68 -65.84 -55.95
CA THR A 28 -13.37 -65.42 -54.74
C THR A 28 -14.05 -66.67 -54.20
N LEU A 29 -13.46 -67.29 -53.17
CA LEU A 29 -13.77 -68.62 -52.69
C LEU A 29 -14.47 -68.55 -51.32
N THR A 30 -15.65 -69.15 -51.22
CA THR A 30 -16.57 -69.00 -50.08
C THR A 30 -16.85 -70.29 -49.33
N THR A 31 -16.54 -71.44 -49.92
CA THR A 31 -16.74 -72.77 -49.33
C THR A 31 -15.53 -73.68 -49.55
N GLN A 32 -15.36 -74.72 -48.73
CA GLN A 32 -14.28 -75.70 -48.92
C GLN A 32 -14.37 -76.42 -50.28
N ALA A 33 -15.58 -76.63 -50.80
CA ALA A 33 -15.79 -77.25 -52.10
C ALA A 33 -15.21 -76.38 -53.23
N GLU A 34 -15.36 -75.05 -53.16
CA GLU A 34 -14.78 -74.11 -54.12
C GLU A 34 -13.25 -74.09 -54.04
N VAL A 35 -12.68 -74.17 -52.84
CA VAL A 35 -11.22 -74.30 -52.65
C VAL A 35 -10.69 -75.57 -53.29
N ASN A 36 -11.33 -76.72 -53.01
CA ASN A 36 -10.93 -78.01 -53.58
C ASN A 36 -11.07 -78.03 -55.11
N GLN A 37 -12.14 -77.42 -55.64
CA GLN A 37 -12.37 -77.32 -57.07
C GLN A 37 -11.30 -76.43 -57.74
N TYR A 38 -10.96 -75.30 -57.13
CA TYR A 38 -9.92 -74.41 -57.66
C TYR A 38 -8.55 -75.12 -57.73
N VAL A 39 -8.19 -75.90 -56.70
CA VAL A 39 -6.96 -76.72 -56.71
C VAL A 39 -7.00 -77.80 -57.79
N ALA A 40 -8.17 -78.40 -58.05
CA ALA A 40 -8.34 -79.41 -59.09
C ALA A 40 -8.30 -78.83 -60.51
N ASP A 41 -8.85 -77.63 -60.71
CA ASP A 41 -8.86 -76.93 -62.01
C ASP A 41 -7.47 -76.38 -62.37
N TYR A 42 -6.68 -75.99 -61.37
CA TYR A 42 -5.36 -75.40 -61.52
C TYR A 42 -4.28 -76.13 -60.69
N PRO A 43 -4.00 -77.41 -60.98
CA PRO A 43 -3.08 -78.22 -60.18
C PRO A 43 -1.66 -77.65 -60.24
N GLY A 44 -1.09 -77.36 -59.06
CA GLY A 44 0.25 -76.81 -58.93
C GLY A 44 0.36 -75.33 -59.31
N CYS A 45 -0.72 -74.54 -59.19
CA CYS A 45 -0.64 -73.11 -59.48
C CYS A 45 0.44 -72.40 -58.66
N GLU A 46 1.32 -71.69 -59.36
CA GLU A 46 2.41 -70.88 -58.80
C GLU A 46 2.08 -69.38 -58.86
N VAL A 47 1.34 -68.93 -59.88
CA VAL A 47 1.06 -67.49 -60.10
C VAL A 47 -0.42 -67.23 -60.33
N VAL A 48 -1.05 -66.44 -59.45
CA VAL A 48 -2.43 -65.94 -59.65
C VAL A 48 -2.38 -64.61 -60.40
N THR A 49 -3.05 -64.53 -61.55
CA THR A 49 -3.06 -63.34 -62.42
C THR A 49 -4.02 -62.23 -61.98
N GLY A 50 -4.84 -62.49 -60.96
CA GLY A 50 -5.75 -61.51 -60.32
C GLY A 50 -5.75 -61.64 -58.80
N SER A 51 -6.84 -61.21 -58.14
CA SER A 51 -7.00 -61.35 -56.69
C SER A 51 -7.49 -62.75 -56.31
N LEU A 52 -7.00 -63.30 -55.20
CA LEU A 52 -7.47 -64.53 -54.60
C LEU A 52 -8.00 -64.25 -53.19
N GLN A 53 -9.30 -64.38 -52.98
CA GLN A 53 -9.97 -63.95 -51.76
C GLN A 53 -10.79 -65.09 -51.14
N PHE A 54 -10.75 -65.20 -49.82
CA PHE A 54 -11.48 -66.19 -49.03
C PHE A 54 -12.37 -65.49 -48.01
N TYR A 55 -13.67 -65.78 -48.02
CA TYR A 55 -14.61 -65.27 -47.01
C TYR A 55 -15.80 -66.21 -46.88
N ASN A 56 -16.29 -66.41 -45.66
CA ASN A 56 -17.45 -67.28 -45.44
C ASN A 56 -18.74 -66.50 -45.67
N SER A 57 -19.57 -66.92 -46.64
CA SER A 57 -20.87 -66.30 -46.91
C SER A 57 -22.07 -67.23 -46.73
N ASN A 58 -21.91 -68.56 -46.62
CA ASN A 58 -23.01 -69.50 -46.86
C ASN A 58 -23.11 -70.73 -45.94
N GLY A 59 -22.42 -70.78 -44.80
CA GLY A 59 -22.65 -71.82 -43.77
C GLY A 59 -21.85 -73.12 -43.93
N ASP A 60 -21.15 -73.33 -45.06
CA ASP A 60 -20.11 -74.35 -45.19
C ASP A 60 -18.72 -73.72 -44.94
N PRO A 61 -18.04 -74.06 -43.84
CA PRO A 61 -16.78 -73.42 -43.48
C PRO A 61 -15.61 -73.86 -44.38
N ILE A 62 -14.71 -72.92 -44.69
CA ILE A 62 -13.38 -73.22 -45.21
C ILE A 62 -12.50 -73.62 -44.01
N SER A 63 -11.93 -74.83 -44.04
CA SER A 63 -11.08 -75.35 -42.97
C SER A 63 -9.66 -75.72 -43.44
N ASP A 64 -9.44 -75.84 -44.75
CA ASP A 64 -8.17 -76.27 -45.32
C ASP A 64 -7.85 -75.51 -46.62
N VAL A 65 -6.72 -74.80 -46.63
CA VAL A 65 -6.16 -74.12 -47.81
C VAL A 65 -4.79 -74.67 -48.22
N SER A 66 -4.35 -75.79 -47.62
CA SER A 66 -3.01 -76.37 -47.81
C SER A 66 -2.72 -76.82 -49.25
N GLY A 67 -3.76 -77.13 -50.02
CA GLY A 67 -3.67 -77.42 -51.46
C GLY A 67 -3.14 -76.27 -52.32
N LEU A 68 -3.07 -75.06 -51.77
CA LEU A 68 -2.55 -73.84 -52.41
C LEU A 68 -1.11 -73.50 -51.98
N SER A 69 -0.41 -74.41 -51.31
CA SER A 69 0.95 -74.19 -50.79
C SER A 69 2.04 -73.97 -51.86
N SER A 70 1.76 -74.26 -53.13
CA SER A 70 2.65 -74.01 -54.27
C SER A 70 2.63 -72.56 -54.78
N LEU A 71 1.75 -71.70 -54.26
CA LEU A 71 1.67 -70.29 -54.66
C LEU A 71 2.98 -69.56 -54.37
N ILE A 72 3.54 -68.92 -55.40
CA ILE A 72 4.75 -68.09 -55.36
C ILE A 72 4.37 -66.61 -55.49
N GLN A 73 3.38 -66.26 -56.32
CA GLN A 73 3.05 -64.87 -56.63
C GLN A 73 1.54 -64.64 -56.82
N ILE A 74 1.04 -63.52 -56.29
CA ILE A 74 -0.33 -63.01 -56.52
C ILE A 74 -0.24 -61.63 -57.18
N GLN A 75 -0.81 -61.47 -58.38
CA GLN A 75 -0.83 -60.17 -59.09
C GLN A 75 -1.86 -59.18 -58.52
N GLY A 76 -2.92 -59.68 -57.86
CA GLY A 76 -3.94 -58.86 -57.19
C GLY A 76 -3.87 -58.96 -55.66
N ASP A 77 -5.02 -58.83 -55.00
CA ASP A 77 -5.16 -58.96 -53.55
C ASP A 77 -5.16 -60.43 -53.11
N PHE A 78 -4.58 -60.71 -51.94
CA PHE A 78 -4.64 -62.01 -51.28
C PHE A 78 -5.25 -61.84 -49.89
N ALA A 79 -6.52 -62.24 -49.73
CA ALA A 79 -7.31 -61.85 -48.56
C ALA A 79 -8.03 -63.02 -47.90
N PHE A 80 -8.00 -63.08 -46.56
CA PHE A 80 -8.75 -64.01 -45.72
C PHE A 80 -9.62 -63.22 -44.76
N SER A 81 -10.95 -63.35 -44.84
CA SER A 81 -11.89 -62.60 -43.99
C SER A 81 -12.95 -63.50 -43.38
N SER A 82 -13.15 -63.40 -42.06
CA SER A 82 -14.27 -64.06 -41.35
C SER A 82 -14.32 -65.60 -41.52
N ILE A 83 -13.17 -66.28 -41.47
CA ILE A 83 -13.08 -67.75 -41.57
C ILE A 83 -12.76 -68.31 -40.17
N THR A 84 -13.74 -68.91 -39.52
CA THR A 84 -13.61 -69.34 -38.10
C THR A 84 -13.12 -70.78 -37.92
N SER A 85 -13.06 -71.55 -39.00
CA SER A 85 -12.67 -72.98 -38.96
C SER A 85 -11.23 -73.23 -39.38
N LEU A 86 -10.54 -72.20 -39.86
CA LEU A 86 -9.16 -72.30 -40.27
C LEU A 86 -8.24 -72.15 -39.06
N THR A 87 -7.41 -73.15 -38.78
CA THR A 87 -6.45 -73.10 -37.65
C THR A 87 -5.09 -72.54 -38.06
N ASP A 88 -4.72 -72.63 -39.33
CA ASP A 88 -3.39 -72.26 -39.80
C ASP A 88 -3.44 -71.64 -41.22
N ILE A 89 -2.71 -70.54 -41.42
CA ILE A 89 -2.44 -69.93 -42.74
C ILE A 89 -0.96 -70.10 -43.02
N SER A 90 -0.60 -71.02 -43.92
CA SER A 90 0.80 -71.35 -44.21
C SER A 90 1.09 -71.30 -45.71
N PHE A 91 1.73 -70.21 -46.15
CA PHE A 91 2.12 -69.97 -47.54
C PHE A 91 3.62 -69.71 -47.62
N ASN A 92 4.41 -70.74 -47.30
CA ASN A 92 5.85 -70.62 -47.23
C ASN A 92 6.56 -70.57 -48.59
N SER A 93 5.88 -70.84 -49.70
CA SER A 93 6.41 -70.63 -51.05
C SER A 93 6.12 -69.23 -51.60
N LEU A 94 5.17 -68.51 -50.98
CA LEU A 94 4.70 -67.21 -51.45
C LEU A 94 5.80 -66.18 -51.24
N ASP A 95 6.24 -65.54 -52.33
CA ASP A 95 7.27 -64.52 -52.36
C ASP A 95 6.67 -63.11 -52.50
N SER A 96 5.66 -62.92 -53.36
CA SER A 96 5.17 -61.58 -53.68
C SER A 96 3.65 -61.46 -53.88
N VAL A 97 3.09 -60.35 -53.39
CA VAL A 97 1.69 -59.93 -53.57
C VAL A 97 1.68 -58.51 -54.14
N PHE A 98 1.26 -58.34 -55.39
CA PHE A 98 1.21 -57.02 -56.07
C PHE A 98 -0.05 -56.21 -55.74
N GLY A 99 -0.94 -56.75 -54.90
CA GLY A 99 -2.06 -56.03 -54.29
C GLY A 99 -1.94 -55.92 -52.76
N THR A 100 -3.07 -56.06 -52.09
CA THR A 100 -3.19 -56.10 -50.62
C THR A 100 -3.10 -57.53 -50.12
N PHE A 101 -2.25 -57.79 -49.11
CA PHE A 101 -2.33 -58.99 -48.30
C PHE A 101 -3.15 -58.69 -47.05
N SER A 102 -4.27 -59.37 -46.83
CA SER A 102 -5.07 -59.16 -45.61
C SER A 102 -5.55 -60.44 -44.92
N ILE A 103 -5.47 -60.43 -43.58
CA ILE A 103 -6.07 -61.44 -42.70
C ILE A 103 -6.91 -60.69 -41.67
N ASP A 104 -8.23 -60.71 -41.88
CA ASP A 104 -9.18 -59.94 -41.09
C ASP A 104 -10.20 -60.86 -40.40
N PHE A 105 -10.55 -60.55 -39.14
CA PHE A 105 -11.64 -61.19 -38.40
C PHE A 105 -11.56 -62.73 -38.32
N GLN A 106 -10.36 -63.29 -38.17
CA GLN A 106 -10.18 -64.72 -37.99
C GLN A 106 -10.30 -65.11 -36.51
N GLN A 107 -11.09 -66.14 -36.21
CA GLN A 107 -11.27 -66.68 -34.86
C GLN A 107 -10.73 -68.11 -34.84
N GLY A 108 -9.82 -68.42 -33.91
CA GLY A 108 -9.28 -69.77 -33.74
C GLY A 108 -8.02 -70.09 -34.55
N LEU A 109 -7.44 -69.09 -35.21
CA LEU A 109 -6.17 -69.22 -35.92
C LEU A 109 -5.00 -69.32 -34.93
N ASN A 110 -4.25 -70.41 -34.96
CA ASN A 110 -3.11 -70.67 -34.06
C ASN A 110 -1.78 -70.21 -34.65
N ALA A 111 -1.61 -70.29 -35.98
CA ALA A 111 -0.37 -69.87 -36.64
C ALA A 111 -0.59 -69.21 -38.00
N ILE A 112 0.28 -68.23 -38.29
CA ILE A 112 0.48 -67.64 -39.62
C ILE A 112 1.94 -67.87 -39.99
N SER A 113 2.21 -68.55 -41.10
CA SER A 113 3.55 -68.84 -41.60
C SER A 113 3.71 -68.31 -43.03
N LEU A 114 4.49 -67.24 -43.16
CA LEU A 114 4.74 -66.50 -44.41
C LEU A 114 6.24 -66.36 -44.63
N ASN A 115 6.98 -67.47 -44.51
CA ASN A 115 8.43 -67.42 -44.34
C ASN A 115 9.15 -66.81 -45.55
N ASN A 116 8.65 -66.99 -46.78
CA ASN A 116 9.29 -66.45 -47.98
C ASN A 116 8.68 -65.14 -48.48
N LEU A 117 7.60 -64.64 -47.87
CA LEU A 117 6.91 -63.44 -48.35
C LEU A 117 7.85 -62.26 -48.19
N SER A 118 8.34 -61.73 -49.31
CA SER A 118 9.35 -60.68 -49.37
C SER A 118 8.75 -59.33 -49.78
N TYR A 119 7.67 -59.34 -50.56
CA TYR A 119 7.13 -58.13 -51.19
C TYR A 119 5.59 -58.07 -51.14
N VAL A 120 5.04 -56.96 -50.63
CA VAL A 120 3.63 -56.59 -50.76
C VAL A 120 3.56 -55.19 -51.35
N GLN A 121 2.90 -54.98 -52.49
CA GLN A 121 2.90 -53.66 -53.12
C GLN A 121 2.08 -52.65 -52.30
N ASN A 122 0.85 -52.99 -51.92
CA ASN A 122 -0.06 -52.05 -51.27
C ASN A 122 -0.03 -52.22 -49.74
N THR A 123 -1.04 -52.88 -49.17
CA THR A 123 -1.19 -53.00 -47.72
C THR A 123 -0.90 -54.42 -47.26
N PHE A 124 -0.07 -54.56 -46.21
CA PHE A 124 0.01 -55.77 -45.40
C PHE A 124 -0.84 -55.56 -44.14
N ARG A 125 -1.94 -56.30 -44.03
CA ARG A 125 -2.95 -56.11 -42.98
C ARG A 125 -3.22 -57.38 -42.20
N ILE A 126 -3.15 -57.29 -40.88
CA ILE A 126 -3.67 -58.31 -39.96
C ILE A 126 -4.50 -57.61 -38.89
N SER A 127 -5.81 -57.84 -38.87
CA SER A 127 -6.72 -57.12 -37.97
C SER A 127 -7.75 -58.05 -37.33
N ASN A 128 -7.95 -57.92 -36.02
CA ASN A 128 -8.97 -58.64 -35.27
C ASN A 128 -8.84 -60.17 -35.43
N THR A 129 -7.61 -60.67 -35.32
CA THR A 129 -7.25 -62.06 -35.60
C THR A 129 -6.66 -62.67 -34.33
N LEU A 130 -7.40 -63.55 -33.66
CA LEU A 130 -7.02 -64.10 -32.35
C LEU A 130 -7.23 -65.63 -32.30
N ASN A 131 -6.34 -66.33 -31.61
CA ASN A 131 -6.59 -67.72 -31.20
C ASN A 131 -7.54 -67.77 -29.99
N GLN A 132 -7.94 -68.97 -29.57
CA GLN A 132 -8.87 -69.14 -28.42
C GLN A 132 -8.32 -68.59 -27.09
N ASN A 133 -7.01 -68.37 -26.99
CA ASN A 133 -6.33 -67.83 -25.82
C ASN A 133 -6.00 -66.34 -25.97
N ASN A 134 -6.47 -65.67 -27.03
CA ASN A 134 -6.12 -64.29 -27.39
C ASN A 134 -4.60 -64.02 -27.52
N SER A 135 -3.81 -65.05 -27.84
CA SER A 135 -2.34 -64.98 -27.93
C SER A 135 -1.86 -65.45 -29.32
N LEU A 136 -2.01 -64.58 -30.33
CA LEU A 136 -1.50 -64.86 -31.69
C LEU A 136 -0.19 -64.10 -31.92
N SER A 137 0.87 -64.85 -32.21
CA SER A 137 2.17 -64.32 -32.64
C SER A 137 2.33 -64.46 -34.14
N VAL A 138 2.74 -63.40 -34.82
CA VAL A 138 2.97 -63.35 -36.26
C VAL A 138 4.43 -63.01 -36.54
N THR A 139 5.11 -63.84 -37.34
CA THR A 139 6.47 -63.58 -37.81
C THR A 139 6.50 -63.62 -39.33
N VAL A 140 6.98 -62.54 -39.97
CA VAL A 140 7.16 -62.45 -41.42
C VAL A 140 8.62 -62.12 -41.69
N PRO A 141 9.51 -63.13 -41.63
CA PRO A 141 10.95 -62.90 -41.47
C PRO A 141 11.61 -62.24 -42.68
N ASN A 142 11.06 -62.41 -43.88
CA ASN A 142 11.66 -61.97 -45.13
C ASN A 142 10.98 -60.75 -45.78
N LEU A 143 9.90 -60.23 -45.20
CA LEU A 143 9.18 -59.09 -45.77
C LEU A 143 10.05 -57.83 -45.71
N ASN A 144 10.45 -57.34 -46.87
CA ASN A 144 11.33 -56.18 -47.02
C ASN A 144 10.61 -54.91 -47.55
N HIS A 145 9.41 -55.07 -48.11
CA HIS A 145 8.63 -53.98 -48.68
C HIS A 145 7.13 -54.15 -48.45
N ALA A 146 6.49 -53.10 -47.94
CA ALA A 146 5.05 -52.89 -47.95
C ALA A 146 4.74 -51.39 -47.89
N ASP A 147 3.97 -50.83 -48.84
CA ASP A 147 3.65 -49.38 -48.81
C ASP A 147 2.93 -48.97 -47.51
N PHE A 148 2.02 -49.82 -47.01
CA PHE A 148 1.28 -49.59 -45.77
C PHE A 148 1.19 -50.88 -44.94
N ILE A 149 1.48 -50.78 -43.64
CA ILE A 149 1.29 -51.89 -42.69
C ILE A 149 0.23 -51.51 -41.67
N VAL A 150 -0.77 -52.39 -41.51
CA VAL A 150 -1.83 -52.25 -40.49
C VAL A 150 -1.93 -53.52 -39.66
N ILE A 151 -1.55 -53.42 -38.39
CA ILE A 151 -1.65 -54.50 -37.43
C ILE A 151 -2.61 -54.06 -36.32
N ASN A 152 -3.64 -54.86 -36.05
CA ASN A 152 -4.60 -54.56 -34.99
C ASN A 152 -5.07 -55.82 -34.27
N THR A 153 -5.01 -55.82 -32.94
CA THR A 153 -5.56 -56.90 -32.10
C THR A 153 -4.85 -58.25 -32.34
N ILE A 154 -3.57 -58.33 -32.00
CA ILE A 154 -2.76 -59.56 -31.93
C ILE A 154 -1.82 -59.48 -30.72
N ASP A 155 -1.16 -60.56 -30.34
CA ASP A 155 -0.28 -60.58 -29.16
C ASP A 155 1.14 -60.11 -29.49
N GLN A 156 1.73 -60.68 -30.55
CA GLN A 156 3.08 -60.33 -30.99
C GLN A 156 3.20 -60.22 -32.51
N ILE A 157 3.97 -59.24 -32.99
CA ILE A 157 4.40 -59.14 -34.39
C ILE A 157 5.93 -59.03 -34.48
N ASP A 158 6.52 -59.72 -35.45
CA ASP A 158 7.94 -59.63 -35.81
C ASP A 158 8.16 -59.56 -37.33
N ILE A 159 8.68 -58.42 -37.81
CA ILE A 159 9.04 -58.17 -39.22
C ILE A 159 10.46 -57.59 -39.28
N PRO A 160 11.50 -58.42 -39.11
CA PRO A 160 12.86 -57.95 -38.83
C PRO A 160 13.54 -57.26 -40.01
N LEU A 161 13.26 -57.69 -41.25
CA LEU A 161 13.95 -57.24 -42.48
C LEU A 161 13.20 -56.15 -43.26
N LEU A 162 12.19 -55.49 -42.67
CA LEU A 162 11.43 -54.45 -43.36
C LEU A 162 12.31 -53.22 -43.65
N GLU A 163 12.69 -53.03 -44.91
CA GLU A 163 13.51 -51.90 -45.34
C GLU A 163 12.67 -50.70 -45.78
N THR A 164 11.53 -50.95 -46.43
CA THR A 164 10.71 -49.92 -47.09
C THR A 164 9.23 -50.02 -46.71
N CYS A 165 8.71 -48.93 -46.14
CA CYS A 165 7.32 -48.74 -45.79
C CYS A 165 7.02 -47.24 -45.68
N ASN A 166 5.88 -46.77 -46.18
CA ASN A 166 5.50 -45.36 -46.05
C ASN A 166 4.76 -45.13 -44.73
N ASP A 167 3.79 -46.00 -44.41
CA ASP A 167 2.90 -45.82 -43.27
C ASP A 167 2.86 -47.09 -42.41
N LEU A 168 3.00 -46.93 -41.09
CA LEU A 168 2.93 -48.04 -40.14
C LEU A 168 1.92 -47.74 -39.03
N ARG A 169 0.91 -48.60 -38.90
CA ARG A 169 -0.13 -48.52 -37.88
C ARG A 169 -0.23 -49.81 -37.10
N ILE A 170 -0.01 -49.73 -35.78
CA ILE A 170 -0.03 -50.86 -34.87
C ILE A 170 -0.96 -50.52 -33.70
N TYR A 171 -2.05 -51.27 -33.52
CA TYR A 171 -3.04 -51.02 -32.46
C TYR A 171 -3.33 -52.28 -31.66
N ASN A 172 -3.50 -52.16 -30.34
CA ASN A 172 -3.87 -53.27 -29.46
C ASN A 172 -2.91 -54.49 -29.62
N VAL A 173 -1.61 -54.21 -29.66
CA VAL A 173 -0.56 -55.24 -29.71
C VAL A 173 0.23 -55.24 -28.41
N ASN A 174 0.36 -56.41 -27.78
CA ASN A 174 1.09 -56.53 -26.51
C ASN A 174 2.59 -56.34 -26.70
N THR A 175 3.17 -56.99 -27.72
CA THR A 175 4.61 -56.93 -28.00
C THR A 175 4.87 -56.69 -29.48
N THR A 176 5.59 -55.63 -29.80
CA THR A 176 6.15 -55.38 -31.13
C THR A 176 7.64 -55.71 -31.09
N ILE A 177 8.08 -56.55 -32.02
CA ILE A 177 9.48 -56.93 -32.23
C ILE A 177 9.78 -56.68 -33.72
N GLY A 178 11.04 -56.40 -34.07
CA GLY A 178 11.45 -56.24 -35.46
C GLY A 178 11.42 -54.78 -35.96
N PHE A 179 11.28 -54.56 -37.27
CA PHE A 179 11.42 -53.24 -37.91
C PHE A 179 12.80 -52.58 -37.72
N ASN A 180 13.86 -53.36 -37.51
CA ASN A 180 15.18 -52.78 -37.23
C ASN A 180 15.84 -52.17 -38.47
N GLU A 181 15.45 -52.59 -39.67
CA GLU A 181 16.03 -52.11 -40.94
C GLU A 181 15.31 -50.88 -41.50
N ILE A 182 14.15 -50.49 -40.96
CA ILE A 182 13.40 -49.34 -41.45
C ILE A 182 14.13 -48.06 -41.08
N THR A 183 14.33 -47.16 -42.05
CA THR A 183 15.08 -45.91 -41.85
C THR A 183 14.21 -44.67 -41.90
N ASN A 184 13.09 -44.69 -42.62
CA ASN A 184 12.21 -43.54 -42.79
C ASN A 184 10.74 -43.98 -42.86
N LEU A 185 9.84 -43.14 -42.33
CA LEU A 185 8.39 -43.31 -42.40
C LEU A 185 7.71 -41.96 -42.68
N ASN A 186 6.60 -41.96 -43.41
CA ASN A 186 5.72 -40.78 -43.49
C ASN A 186 4.88 -40.69 -42.23
N ASN A 187 4.15 -41.75 -41.89
CA ASN A 187 3.31 -41.81 -40.70
C ASN A 187 3.63 -43.04 -39.85
N LEU A 188 3.82 -42.82 -38.54
CA LEU A 188 3.93 -43.88 -37.55
C LEU A 188 2.85 -43.69 -36.48
N SER A 189 1.99 -44.69 -36.31
CA SER A 189 1.05 -44.72 -35.19
C SER A 189 1.13 -46.05 -34.45
N ILE A 190 1.42 -45.98 -33.15
CA ILE A 190 1.54 -47.15 -32.28
C ILE A 190 0.67 -46.95 -31.05
N ASN A 191 -0.20 -47.94 -30.80
CA ASN A 191 -0.95 -48.13 -29.57
C ASN A 191 -0.74 -49.56 -29.05
N GLY A 192 0.10 -49.71 -28.04
CA GLY A 192 0.51 -51.02 -27.51
C GLY A 192 1.28 -50.93 -26.18
N ASN A 193 1.71 -52.09 -25.67
CA ASN A 193 2.31 -52.23 -24.34
C ASN A 193 3.82 -52.47 -24.30
N ASN A 194 4.44 -53.06 -25.31
CA ASN A 194 5.90 -53.25 -25.34
C ASN A 194 6.38 -53.06 -26.77
N VAL A 195 7.06 -51.94 -27.02
CA VAL A 195 7.58 -51.61 -28.35
C VAL A 195 9.08 -51.81 -28.37
N THR A 196 9.52 -52.86 -29.07
CA THR A 196 10.93 -53.13 -29.34
C THR A 196 11.18 -53.18 -30.85
N GLY A 197 12.19 -52.48 -31.36
CA GLY A 197 12.39 -52.36 -32.80
C GLY A 197 12.85 -50.99 -33.27
N PHE A 198 12.80 -50.67 -34.57
CA PHE A 198 13.07 -49.31 -35.08
C PHE A 198 14.47 -48.74 -34.82
N ASN A 199 15.46 -49.59 -34.49
CA ASN A 199 16.81 -49.15 -34.13
C ASN A 199 17.50 -48.32 -35.21
N SER A 200 17.16 -48.54 -36.48
CA SER A 200 17.69 -47.76 -37.62
C SER A 200 16.77 -46.63 -38.09
N LEU A 201 15.62 -46.41 -37.45
CA LEU A 201 14.69 -45.35 -37.87
C LEU A 201 15.32 -43.98 -37.61
N GLN A 202 15.58 -43.23 -38.68
CA GLN A 202 16.28 -41.95 -38.65
C GLN A 202 15.32 -40.76 -38.72
N SER A 203 14.21 -40.90 -39.45
CA SER A 203 13.24 -39.81 -39.61
C SER A 203 11.80 -40.31 -39.75
N VAL A 204 10.86 -39.47 -39.31
CA VAL A 204 9.43 -39.66 -39.47
C VAL A 204 8.74 -38.30 -39.64
N ASN A 205 7.85 -38.17 -40.62
CA ASN A 205 7.20 -36.88 -40.90
C ASN A 205 6.06 -36.57 -39.92
N SER A 206 5.25 -37.58 -39.59
CA SER A 206 4.15 -37.48 -38.63
C SER A 206 4.12 -38.70 -37.72
N THR A 207 3.95 -38.45 -36.43
CA THR A 207 3.90 -39.48 -35.40
C THR A 207 2.73 -39.25 -34.47
N ASP A 208 2.00 -40.33 -34.19
CA ASP A 208 1.02 -40.37 -33.11
C ASP A 208 1.30 -41.61 -32.25
N LEU A 209 2.01 -41.41 -31.14
CA LEU A 209 2.43 -42.47 -30.24
C LEU A 209 1.59 -42.46 -28.98
N TYR A 210 0.72 -43.45 -28.82
CA TYR A 210 -0.05 -43.68 -27.60
C TYR A 210 0.39 -45.01 -26.97
N ILE A 211 1.49 -44.99 -26.23
CA ILE A 211 2.13 -46.22 -25.73
C ILE A 211 1.94 -46.31 -24.22
N VAL A 212 1.43 -47.46 -23.76
CA VAL A 212 0.97 -47.65 -22.37
C VAL A 212 2.02 -48.37 -21.51
N ALA A 213 3.04 -49.00 -22.12
CA ALA A 213 4.19 -49.56 -21.42
C ALA A 213 5.44 -49.69 -22.34
N ASN A 214 6.62 -49.75 -21.73
CA ASN A 214 7.98 -49.98 -22.27
C ASN A 214 8.24 -49.69 -23.77
N ILE A 215 9.09 -48.68 -24.03
CA ILE A 215 9.63 -48.39 -25.38
C ILE A 215 11.16 -48.59 -25.37
N ASN A 216 11.67 -49.46 -26.24
CA ASN A 216 13.10 -49.66 -26.46
C ASN A 216 13.39 -49.86 -27.94
N GLY A 217 13.78 -48.79 -28.65
CA GLY A 217 13.92 -48.93 -30.09
C GLY A 217 14.30 -47.72 -30.94
N PHE A 218 13.91 -46.50 -30.56
CA PHE A 218 14.13 -45.30 -31.40
C PHE A 218 15.56 -44.74 -31.31
N ASN A 219 16.57 -45.61 -31.20
CA ASN A 219 17.94 -45.26 -30.87
C ASN A 219 18.67 -44.42 -31.93
N SER A 220 18.20 -44.42 -33.18
CA SER A 220 18.77 -43.61 -34.27
C SER A 220 17.91 -42.40 -34.65
N LEU A 221 16.77 -42.19 -33.99
CA LEU A 221 15.85 -41.13 -34.35
C LEU A 221 16.35 -39.79 -33.81
N THR A 222 16.67 -38.85 -34.70
CA THR A 222 17.33 -37.59 -34.34
C THR A 222 16.37 -36.41 -34.20
N THR A 223 15.26 -36.42 -34.91
CA THR A 223 14.22 -35.38 -34.88
C THR A 223 12.86 -36.00 -34.67
N PHE A 224 12.05 -35.41 -33.80
CA PHE A 224 10.68 -35.84 -33.55
C PHE A 224 9.68 -34.74 -33.94
N PRO A 225 8.68 -35.01 -34.80
CA PRO A 225 7.77 -33.98 -35.27
C PRO A 225 6.78 -33.53 -34.18
N TYR A 226 6.16 -34.46 -33.44
CA TYR A 226 5.21 -34.16 -32.36
C TYR A 226 5.10 -35.33 -31.37
N ILE A 227 5.05 -35.05 -30.05
CA ILE A 227 4.79 -36.04 -29.01
C ILE A 227 3.52 -35.64 -28.25
N ASN A 228 2.42 -36.37 -28.51
CA ASN A 228 1.24 -36.34 -27.64
C ASN A 228 1.02 -37.73 -27.07
N GLY A 229 1.27 -37.86 -25.77
CA GLY A 229 0.74 -38.99 -25.02
C GLY A 229 1.64 -40.18 -24.76
N LEU A 230 2.86 -39.90 -24.32
CA LEU A 230 3.64 -40.87 -23.56
C LEU A 230 3.07 -40.95 -22.13
N TYR A 231 2.11 -41.83 -21.94
CA TYR A 231 1.39 -42.01 -20.67
C TYR A 231 1.70 -43.37 -20.06
N ASN A 232 1.95 -43.42 -18.74
CA ASN A 232 2.11 -44.65 -17.94
C ASN A 232 3.32 -45.53 -18.28
N LEU A 233 4.39 -44.95 -18.83
CA LEU A 233 5.60 -45.71 -19.14
C LEU A 233 6.33 -46.10 -17.84
N GLU A 234 6.76 -47.36 -17.76
CA GLU A 234 7.58 -47.86 -16.64
C GLU A 234 9.06 -47.46 -16.78
N SER A 235 9.53 -47.29 -18.03
CA SER A 235 10.91 -46.94 -18.36
C SER A 235 10.99 -46.30 -19.75
N PHE A 236 11.82 -45.27 -19.87
CA PHE A 236 12.02 -44.47 -21.07
C PHE A 236 13.48 -44.60 -21.51
N ILE A 237 13.86 -45.59 -22.34
CA ILE A 237 15.29 -45.85 -22.68
C ILE A 237 15.61 -45.67 -24.19
N GLY A 238 14.61 -45.41 -25.03
CA GLY A 238 14.78 -45.47 -26.49
C GLY A 238 15.06 -44.16 -27.26
N PHE A 239 15.18 -43.00 -26.61
CA PHE A 239 15.19 -41.68 -27.31
C PHE A 239 16.50 -40.89 -27.16
N ASN A 240 17.58 -41.55 -26.76
CA ASN A 240 18.86 -40.90 -26.43
C ASN A 240 19.51 -40.12 -27.59
N ALA A 241 19.12 -40.37 -28.84
CA ALA A 241 19.62 -39.67 -30.02
C ALA A 241 18.75 -38.48 -30.46
N VAL A 242 17.58 -38.28 -29.84
CA VAL A 242 16.69 -37.17 -30.20
C VAL A 242 17.34 -35.86 -29.81
N THR A 243 17.59 -35.01 -30.80
CA THR A 243 18.22 -33.69 -30.65
C THR A 243 17.22 -32.54 -30.70
N GLN A 244 16.07 -32.74 -31.35
CA GLN A 244 15.06 -31.71 -31.58
C GLN A 244 13.64 -32.28 -31.57
N ILE A 245 12.70 -31.54 -30.94
CA ILE A 245 11.25 -31.76 -31.00
C ILE A 245 10.58 -30.50 -31.57
N ASN A 246 9.77 -30.66 -32.62
CA ASN A 246 9.24 -29.53 -33.39
C ASN A 246 7.96 -28.89 -32.82
N ASP A 247 7.40 -29.45 -31.74
CA ASP A 247 6.13 -29.05 -31.13
C ASP A 247 6.18 -29.41 -29.62
N ASN A 248 5.05 -29.56 -28.95
CA ASN A 248 4.96 -29.82 -27.51
C ASN A 248 5.61 -31.15 -27.11
N LEU A 249 6.25 -31.16 -25.94
CA LEU A 249 6.75 -32.35 -25.26
C LEU A 249 5.92 -32.58 -23.99
N THR A 250 5.04 -33.58 -24.01
CA THR A 250 4.29 -33.99 -22.80
C THR A 250 4.65 -35.41 -22.40
N ILE A 251 5.15 -35.58 -21.18
CA ILE A 251 5.54 -36.89 -20.63
C ILE A 251 4.88 -37.10 -19.28
N ASN A 252 4.19 -38.23 -19.12
CA ASN A 252 3.68 -38.69 -17.84
C ASN A 252 4.14 -40.14 -17.59
N SER A 253 5.13 -40.31 -16.72
CA SER A 253 5.88 -41.55 -16.55
C SER A 253 6.25 -41.78 -15.08
N SER A 254 6.63 -42.99 -14.69
CA SER A 254 7.22 -43.21 -13.36
C SER A 254 8.59 -42.54 -13.24
N THR A 255 9.43 -42.67 -14.28
CA THR A 255 10.77 -42.11 -14.39
C THR A 255 11.02 -41.53 -15.79
N ILE A 256 11.83 -40.48 -15.88
CA ILE A 256 12.28 -39.86 -17.14
C ILE A 256 13.81 -39.77 -17.09
N ASP A 257 14.52 -40.42 -18.02
CA ASP A 257 15.99 -40.36 -18.18
C ASP A 257 16.40 -40.80 -19.61
N ALA A 258 16.08 -40.00 -20.64
CA ALA A 258 16.34 -40.41 -22.03
C ALA A 258 16.63 -39.30 -23.05
N PHE A 259 16.65 -38.03 -22.64
CA PHE A 259 16.75 -36.87 -23.53
C PHE A 259 18.10 -36.15 -23.39
N ASN A 260 19.17 -36.92 -23.12
CA ASN A 260 20.50 -36.36 -22.89
C ASN A 260 21.05 -35.61 -24.11
N ALA A 261 20.65 -36.00 -25.32
CA ALA A 261 21.02 -35.31 -26.56
C ALA A 261 20.02 -34.22 -26.98
N LEU A 262 18.90 -34.05 -26.27
CA LEU A 262 17.86 -33.09 -26.64
C LEU A 262 18.36 -31.68 -26.42
N THR A 263 18.46 -30.92 -27.51
CA THR A 263 18.95 -29.55 -27.51
C THR A 263 17.86 -28.52 -27.76
N GLN A 264 16.73 -28.89 -28.36
CA GLN A 264 15.69 -27.94 -28.73
C GLN A 264 14.28 -28.54 -28.66
N VAL A 265 13.34 -27.79 -28.07
CA VAL A 265 11.89 -28.03 -28.16
C VAL A 265 11.21 -26.73 -28.61
N ASN A 266 10.41 -26.78 -29.67
CA ASN A 266 9.74 -25.59 -30.23
C ASN A 266 8.35 -25.31 -29.61
N GLY A 267 7.78 -26.25 -28.85
CA GLY A 267 6.52 -26.11 -28.12
C GLY A 267 6.69 -26.11 -26.60
N ASN A 268 5.56 -26.20 -25.89
CA ASN A 268 5.51 -26.29 -24.43
C ASN A 268 6.08 -27.63 -23.93
N ILE A 269 6.76 -27.60 -22.79
CA ILE A 269 7.30 -28.78 -22.12
C ILE A 269 6.49 -29.03 -20.84
N SER A 270 5.87 -30.20 -20.73
CA SER A 270 5.12 -30.64 -19.55
C SER A 270 5.63 -32.00 -19.10
N LEU A 271 6.36 -32.03 -17.98
CA LEU A 271 6.95 -33.24 -17.41
C LEU A 271 6.29 -33.59 -16.09
N ASN A 272 5.76 -34.80 -15.98
CA ASN A 272 5.22 -35.35 -14.74
C ASN A 272 5.80 -36.74 -14.47
N ALA A 273 6.61 -36.86 -13.43
CA ALA A 273 7.17 -38.15 -13.02
C ALA A 273 7.52 -38.24 -11.53
N THR A 274 7.96 -39.41 -11.06
CA THR A 274 8.52 -39.52 -9.70
C THR A 274 9.97 -39.04 -9.67
N ASN A 275 10.77 -39.36 -10.69
CA ASN A 275 12.13 -38.88 -10.84
C ASN A 275 12.35 -38.38 -12.27
N ILE A 276 12.97 -37.21 -12.40
CA ILE A 276 13.24 -36.57 -13.69
C ILE A 276 14.74 -36.31 -13.81
N ALA A 277 15.34 -36.86 -14.86
CA ALA A 277 16.74 -36.74 -15.21
C ALA A 277 16.92 -36.78 -16.74
N GLY A 278 18.18 -36.72 -17.16
CA GLY A 278 18.56 -37.01 -18.53
C GLY A 278 18.14 -35.95 -19.54
N PHE A 279 18.27 -34.66 -19.21
CA PHE A 279 18.10 -33.55 -20.15
C PHE A 279 19.45 -32.84 -20.35
N GLY A 280 19.86 -32.72 -21.62
CA GLY A 280 21.12 -32.10 -22.00
C GLY A 280 21.12 -30.57 -21.87
N ALA A 281 21.75 -29.91 -22.86
CA ALA A 281 21.70 -28.47 -23.01
C ALA A 281 20.46 -28.08 -23.83
N LEU A 282 19.35 -27.86 -23.15
CA LEU A 282 18.03 -27.68 -23.73
C LEU A 282 17.71 -26.20 -23.95
N GLN A 283 17.30 -25.86 -25.17
CA GLN A 283 16.71 -24.57 -25.52
C GLN A 283 15.20 -24.72 -25.66
N SER A 284 14.44 -23.83 -25.01
CA SER A 284 12.98 -23.74 -25.14
C SER A 284 12.57 -22.28 -25.09
N THR A 285 11.82 -21.81 -26.09
CA THR A 285 11.27 -20.44 -26.11
C THR A 285 9.87 -20.35 -25.53
N GLN A 286 9.34 -21.45 -24.99
CA GLN A 286 7.96 -21.61 -24.54
C GLN A 286 7.92 -22.04 -23.06
N ASP A 287 6.70 -22.21 -22.53
CA ASP A 287 6.48 -22.63 -21.14
C ASP A 287 7.07 -24.02 -20.83
N ILE A 288 7.74 -24.11 -19.67
CA ILE A 288 8.23 -25.35 -19.09
C ILE A 288 7.53 -25.56 -17.74
N SER A 289 6.74 -26.63 -17.64
CA SER A 289 6.11 -27.08 -16.40
C SER A 289 6.65 -28.44 -15.99
N ILE A 290 7.22 -28.51 -14.79
CA ILE A 290 7.81 -29.73 -14.25
C ILE A 290 7.20 -30.02 -12.89
N THR A 291 6.53 -31.17 -12.78
CA THR A 291 6.01 -31.69 -11.51
C THR A 291 6.68 -33.03 -11.21
N SER A 292 7.34 -33.13 -10.06
CA SER A 292 8.00 -34.35 -9.62
C SER A 292 7.54 -34.77 -8.23
N ALA A 293 7.21 -36.05 -8.04
CA ALA A 293 6.93 -36.60 -6.71
C ALA A 293 8.21 -36.91 -5.89
N GLY A 294 9.39 -36.85 -6.53
CA GLY A 294 10.70 -37.14 -5.96
C GLY A 294 11.74 -36.12 -6.42
N ASP A 295 12.84 -36.61 -6.99
CA ASP A 295 14.01 -35.79 -7.31
C ASP A 295 13.97 -35.27 -8.75
N ILE A 296 14.41 -34.03 -8.93
CA ILE A 296 14.79 -33.48 -10.24
C ILE A 296 16.30 -33.33 -10.27
N SER A 297 16.93 -33.84 -11.32
CA SER A 297 18.36 -33.75 -11.60
C SER A 297 18.63 -33.68 -13.10
N GLY A 298 19.87 -33.43 -13.53
CA GLY A 298 20.28 -33.63 -14.91
C GLY A 298 19.62 -32.70 -15.93
N PHE A 299 19.52 -31.40 -15.62
CA PHE A 299 19.29 -30.31 -16.58
C PHE A 299 20.60 -29.51 -16.72
N ASN A 300 21.48 -29.97 -17.60
CA ASN A 300 22.85 -29.42 -17.70
C ASN A 300 22.86 -27.95 -18.14
N SER A 301 21.93 -27.55 -19.01
CA SER A 301 21.75 -26.15 -19.36
C SER A 301 20.34 -25.90 -19.87
N LEU A 302 19.72 -24.80 -19.43
CA LEU A 302 18.47 -24.28 -19.96
C LEU A 302 18.68 -22.85 -20.43
N THR A 303 18.43 -22.61 -21.71
CA THR A 303 18.63 -21.27 -22.29
C THR A 303 17.41 -20.80 -23.07
N ASN A 304 17.20 -19.48 -23.07
CA ASN A 304 16.15 -18.77 -23.82
C ASN A 304 14.70 -19.05 -23.38
N ILE A 305 14.47 -19.22 -22.08
CA ILE A 305 13.14 -19.38 -21.49
C ILE A 305 12.37 -18.04 -21.55
N ASN A 306 11.81 -17.73 -22.72
CA ASN A 306 11.14 -16.46 -22.97
C ASN A 306 9.83 -16.29 -22.20
N GLU A 307 9.19 -17.38 -21.78
CA GLU A 307 7.93 -17.36 -21.01
C GLU A 307 8.16 -17.77 -19.55
N SER A 308 7.71 -18.97 -19.13
CA SER A 308 7.82 -19.41 -17.74
C SER A 308 8.54 -20.74 -17.54
N LEU A 309 9.25 -20.88 -16.43
CA LEU A 309 9.72 -22.14 -15.87
C LEU A 309 9.10 -22.34 -14.50
N VAL A 310 8.17 -23.30 -14.41
CA VAL A 310 7.47 -23.64 -13.16
C VAL A 310 7.89 -25.04 -12.73
N VAL A 311 8.50 -25.15 -11.55
CA VAL A 311 9.07 -26.40 -11.04
C VAL A 311 8.54 -26.70 -9.65
N SER A 312 7.92 -27.88 -9.48
CA SER A 312 7.51 -28.40 -8.18
C SER A 312 8.07 -29.80 -7.94
N ALA A 313 8.85 -30.00 -6.88
CA ALA A 313 9.45 -31.28 -6.53
C ALA A 313 9.78 -31.43 -5.03
N GLN A 314 10.18 -32.62 -4.59
CA GLN A 314 10.71 -32.76 -3.21
C GLN A 314 12.13 -32.22 -3.10
N ASN A 315 13.03 -32.64 -3.99
CA ASN A 315 14.39 -32.14 -4.06
C ASN A 315 14.69 -31.67 -5.49
N ILE A 316 15.17 -30.43 -5.60
CA ILE A 316 15.60 -29.86 -6.86
C ILE A 316 17.12 -29.74 -6.86
N SER A 317 17.74 -30.49 -7.77
CA SER A 317 19.17 -30.44 -8.04
C SER A 317 19.46 -30.40 -9.53
N GLY A 318 20.69 -30.05 -9.91
CA GLY A 318 21.15 -30.24 -11.29
C GLY A 318 20.52 -29.33 -12.35
N PHE A 319 20.07 -28.12 -12.00
CA PHE A 319 19.83 -27.03 -12.96
C PHE A 319 21.14 -26.24 -13.18
N GLU A 320 22.13 -26.87 -13.80
CA GLU A 320 23.52 -26.40 -13.71
C GLU A 320 23.74 -24.99 -14.31
N ALA A 321 23.07 -24.66 -15.41
CA ALA A 321 23.08 -23.33 -16.01
C ALA A 321 21.68 -22.95 -16.51
N VAL A 322 21.17 -21.79 -16.09
CA VAL A 322 19.88 -21.25 -16.56
C VAL A 322 20.10 -19.81 -17.02
N GLU A 323 19.82 -19.52 -18.29
CA GLU A 323 20.09 -18.23 -18.92
C GLU A 323 18.84 -17.70 -19.66
N ASN A 324 18.68 -16.36 -19.68
CA ASN A 324 17.61 -15.65 -20.37
C ASN A 324 16.20 -16.16 -19.99
N PHE A 325 15.80 -15.95 -18.73
CA PHE A 325 14.46 -16.28 -18.26
C PHE A 325 13.60 -15.03 -18.03
N ASN A 326 12.33 -15.13 -18.40
CA ASN A 326 11.33 -14.11 -18.08
C ASN A 326 10.69 -14.36 -16.69
N TYR A 327 10.21 -15.57 -16.41
CA TYR A 327 9.64 -15.90 -15.10
C TYR A 327 10.05 -17.30 -14.64
N ILE A 328 10.59 -17.41 -13.41
CA ILE A 328 10.87 -18.69 -12.75
C ILE A 328 10.06 -18.78 -11.46
N ASP A 329 9.33 -19.89 -11.26
CA ASP A 329 8.64 -20.22 -10.01
C ASP A 329 9.02 -21.62 -9.53
N ILE A 330 9.57 -21.68 -8.32
CA ILE A 330 10.13 -22.91 -7.73
C ILE A 330 9.40 -23.23 -6.43
N ASN A 331 8.94 -24.47 -6.29
CA ASN A 331 8.38 -25.00 -5.03
C ASN A 331 9.04 -26.33 -4.66
N THR A 332 9.80 -26.35 -3.56
CA THR A 332 10.56 -27.53 -3.14
C THR A 332 10.78 -27.62 -1.63
N GLN A 333 11.12 -28.82 -1.14
CA GLN A 333 11.60 -29.00 0.25
C GLN A 333 13.12 -28.81 0.36
N SER A 334 13.85 -29.03 -0.74
CA SER A 334 15.31 -28.87 -0.81
C SER A 334 15.72 -28.28 -2.16
N LEU A 335 16.51 -27.20 -2.12
CA LEU A 335 16.97 -26.48 -3.30
C LEU A 335 18.51 -26.43 -3.35
N ASN A 336 19.10 -27.16 -4.29
CA ASN A 336 20.54 -27.18 -4.55
C ASN A 336 20.80 -27.38 -6.05
N GLY A 337 20.52 -26.36 -6.88
CA GLY A 337 20.54 -26.54 -8.33
C GLY A 337 20.98 -25.33 -9.16
N PHE A 338 20.56 -24.11 -8.81
CA PHE A 338 20.65 -22.93 -9.69
C PHE A 338 21.97 -22.15 -9.60
N ASN A 339 23.09 -22.85 -9.40
CA ASN A 339 24.36 -22.22 -9.05
C ASN A 339 24.89 -21.23 -10.09
N ASN A 340 24.58 -21.39 -11.39
CA ASN A 340 25.04 -20.47 -12.44
C ASN A 340 23.93 -19.57 -13.02
N LEU A 341 22.87 -19.29 -12.25
CA LEU A 341 21.87 -18.29 -12.65
C LEU A 341 22.46 -16.89 -12.51
N THR A 342 22.70 -16.16 -13.61
CA THR A 342 23.39 -14.86 -13.59
C THR A 342 22.47 -13.64 -13.67
N SER A 343 21.40 -13.70 -14.44
CA SER A 343 20.41 -12.61 -14.59
C SER A 343 19.07 -13.11 -15.18
N GLY A 344 17.99 -12.37 -14.95
CA GLY A 344 16.69 -12.54 -15.64
C GLY A 344 15.69 -11.47 -15.23
N ASN A 345 14.39 -11.70 -15.42
CA ASN A 345 13.38 -10.70 -15.07
C ASN A 345 12.78 -10.94 -13.68
N GLN A 346 12.05 -12.05 -13.47
CA GLN A 346 11.37 -12.35 -12.21
C GLN A 346 11.65 -13.77 -11.68
N LEU A 347 11.94 -13.85 -10.38
CA LEU A 347 12.22 -15.12 -9.67
C LEU A 347 11.34 -15.26 -8.41
N SER A 348 10.61 -16.36 -8.32
CA SER A 348 9.78 -16.77 -7.18
C SER A 348 10.28 -18.11 -6.63
N ILE A 349 10.52 -18.19 -5.32
CA ILE A 349 11.01 -19.41 -4.67
C ILE A 349 10.25 -19.68 -3.38
N THR A 350 9.71 -20.88 -3.28
CA THR A 350 9.08 -21.46 -2.08
C THR A 350 9.92 -22.66 -1.62
N SER A 351 10.68 -22.50 -0.54
CA SER A 351 11.49 -23.57 0.07
C SER A 351 11.81 -23.28 1.54
N PRO A 352 11.81 -24.27 2.46
CA PRO A 352 12.22 -24.05 3.85
C PRO A 352 13.62 -23.42 3.99
N THR A 353 14.55 -23.81 3.11
CA THR A 353 15.90 -23.24 3.01
C THR A 353 16.19 -22.84 1.58
N ILE A 354 16.60 -21.58 1.36
CA ILE A 354 16.93 -21.02 0.06
C ILE A 354 18.43 -20.71 0.06
N THR A 355 19.18 -21.40 -0.80
CA THR A 355 20.64 -21.28 -1.00
C THR A 355 20.99 -21.44 -2.48
N GLY A 356 22.23 -21.11 -2.88
CA GLY A 356 22.77 -21.48 -4.19
C GLY A 356 22.56 -20.46 -5.32
N PHE A 357 22.29 -19.19 -5.02
CA PHE A 357 22.14 -18.10 -6.02
C PHE A 357 23.36 -17.17 -6.07
N GLU A 358 24.56 -17.68 -5.76
CA GLU A 358 25.76 -16.86 -5.54
C GLU A 358 26.23 -16.13 -6.81
N HIS A 359 25.77 -16.51 -8.00
CA HIS A 359 26.14 -15.83 -9.24
C HIS A 359 25.05 -14.89 -9.78
N LEU A 360 23.89 -14.78 -9.12
CA LEU A 360 22.81 -13.92 -9.57
C LEU A 360 23.17 -12.45 -9.32
N THR A 361 23.27 -11.66 -10.39
CA THR A 361 23.76 -10.28 -10.36
C THR A 361 22.68 -9.21 -10.54
N ASP A 362 21.61 -9.50 -11.27
CA ASP A 362 20.51 -8.55 -11.52
C ASP A 362 19.19 -9.28 -11.84
N LEU A 363 18.08 -8.63 -11.46
CA LEU A 363 16.71 -9.03 -11.81
C LEU A 363 15.93 -7.80 -12.26
N ALA A 364 15.38 -7.84 -13.49
CA ALA A 364 14.74 -6.67 -14.09
C ALA A 364 13.37 -6.30 -13.48
N ASP A 365 12.63 -7.26 -12.91
CA ASP A 365 11.26 -7.05 -12.41
C ASP A 365 11.14 -7.25 -10.90
N GLY A 366 11.57 -8.41 -10.38
CA GLY A 366 11.44 -8.69 -8.95
C GLY A 366 11.87 -10.07 -8.45
N LEU A 367 11.95 -10.18 -7.13
CA LEU A 367 12.35 -11.36 -6.38
C LEU A 367 11.35 -11.62 -5.25
N THR A 368 10.71 -12.79 -5.24
CA THR A 368 9.80 -13.21 -4.17
C THR A 368 10.32 -14.48 -3.51
N LEU A 369 10.56 -14.44 -2.21
CA LEU A 369 11.14 -15.55 -1.45
C LEU A 369 10.21 -15.95 -0.29
N TYR A 370 9.77 -17.19 -0.31
CA TYR A 370 8.99 -17.83 0.75
C TYR A 370 9.84 -18.94 1.39
N GLY A 371 10.36 -18.71 2.60
CA GLY A 371 11.25 -19.67 3.24
C GLY A 371 11.87 -19.21 4.55
N GLN A 372 12.17 -20.12 5.47
CA GLN A 372 12.64 -19.78 6.81
C GLN A 372 14.10 -19.28 6.81
N ASN A 373 15.00 -19.99 6.12
CA ASN A 373 16.42 -19.67 6.06
C ASN A 373 16.82 -19.24 4.65
N ILE A 374 17.15 -17.96 4.48
CA ILE A 374 17.52 -17.39 3.17
C ILE A 374 18.98 -16.99 3.20
N ASN A 375 19.77 -17.55 2.27
CA ASN A 375 21.17 -17.24 2.05
C ASN A 375 21.53 -17.32 0.55
N GLY A 376 22.60 -16.65 0.13
CA GLY A 376 23.23 -16.90 -1.17
C GLY A 376 22.93 -15.88 -2.27
N PHE A 377 22.46 -14.66 -1.98
CA PHE A 377 22.27 -13.59 -2.96
C PHE A 377 23.39 -12.53 -2.90
N ASN A 378 24.61 -12.94 -2.53
CA ASN A 378 25.69 -12.01 -2.16
C ASN A 378 26.16 -11.11 -3.30
N PHE A 379 25.90 -11.49 -4.55
CA PHE A 379 26.32 -10.76 -5.74
C PHE A 379 25.17 -10.06 -6.46
N LEU A 380 23.93 -10.17 -5.96
CA LEU A 380 22.78 -9.46 -6.52
C LEU A 380 22.99 -7.98 -6.28
N THR A 381 23.17 -7.19 -7.33
CA THR A 381 23.51 -5.75 -7.24
C THR A 381 22.29 -4.84 -7.38
N SER A 382 21.29 -5.28 -8.13
CA SER A 382 20.06 -4.55 -8.45
C SER A 382 18.86 -5.51 -8.50
N CYS A 383 17.73 -5.06 -7.97
CA CYS A 383 16.42 -5.70 -8.14
C CYS A 383 15.31 -4.72 -7.76
N PRO A 384 14.35 -4.36 -8.65
CA PRO A 384 13.37 -3.33 -8.34
C PRO A 384 12.40 -3.67 -7.21
N ASN A 385 12.02 -4.93 -7.02
CA ASN A 385 11.10 -5.33 -5.96
C ASN A 385 11.57 -6.63 -5.31
N ILE A 386 11.84 -6.59 -4.01
CA ILE A 386 12.19 -7.79 -3.25
C ILE A 386 11.15 -8.00 -2.15
N GLN A 387 10.59 -9.20 -2.09
CA GLN A 387 9.60 -9.60 -1.09
C GLN A 387 10.06 -10.85 -0.33
N PHE A 388 10.09 -10.74 0.99
CA PHE A 388 10.34 -11.86 1.89
C PHE A 388 9.05 -12.23 2.64
N LEU A 389 8.68 -13.51 2.57
CA LEU A 389 7.50 -14.11 3.17
C LEU A 389 7.94 -15.28 4.07
N ASN A 390 7.43 -15.34 5.30
CA ASN A 390 7.71 -16.41 6.28
C ASN A 390 9.21 -16.72 6.52
N ALA A 391 10.04 -15.69 6.53
CA ALA A 391 11.47 -15.82 6.77
C ALA A 391 11.84 -15.51 8.22
N SER A 392 12.71 -16.35 8.80
CA SER A 392 13.19 -16.22 10.18
C SER A 392 14.64 -15.75 10.24
N SER A 393 15.44 -16.06 9.20
CA SER A 393 16.82 -15.63 9.04
C SER A 393 17.08 -15.23 7.59
N ILE A 394 17.55 -13.99 7.39
CA ILE A 394 18.02 -13.50 6.09
C ILE A 394 19.48 -13.11 6.25
N VAL A 395 20.34 -13.77 5.49
CA VAL A 395 21.75 -13.41 5.33
C VAL A 395 22.11 -13.41 3.85
N GLY A 396 23.16 -12.67 3.49
CA GLY A 396 23.76 -12.81 2.17
C GLY A 396 23.14 -11.95 1.05
N PHE A 397 22.72 -10.72 1.34
CA PHE A 397 22.40 -9.68 0.35
C PHE A 397 23.49 -8.58 0.32
N ASN A 398 24.74 -8.95 0.64
CA ASN A 398 25.82 -7.99 0.84
C ASN A 398 26.22 -7.21 -0.42
N GLY A 399 25.88 -7.70 -1.62
CA GLY A 399 26.15 -7.02 -2.90
C GLY A 399 25.03 -6.09 -3.36
N LEU A 400 23.85 -6.11 -2.72
CA LEU A 400 22.70 -5.33 -3.17
C LEU A 400 22.99 -3.86 -2.96
N THR A 401 23.08 -3.11 -4.06
CA THR A 401 23.36 -1.66 -4.04
C THR A 401 22.14 -0.82 -4.36
N SER A 402 21.17 -1.35 -5.12
CA SER A 402 19.94 -0.63 -5.44
C SER A 402 18.71 -1.52 -5.48
N THR A 403 17.60 -1.00 -5.00
CA THR A 403 16.28 -1.63 -5.10
C THR A 403 15.19 -0.56 -5.16
N GLY A 404 14.02 -0.90 -5.70
CA GLY A 404 12.83 -0.06 -5.58
C GLY A 404 12.20 -0.28 -4.21
N ASN A 405 11.41 -1.35 -4.08
CA ASN A 405 10.70 -1.68 -2.86
C ASN A 405 11.25 -2.96 -2.19
N LEU A 406 11.53 -2.87 -0.90
CA LEU A 406 12.02 -3.98 -0.09
C LEU A 406 11.00 -4.29 1.02
N TYR A 407 10.32 -5.44 0.90
CA TYR A 407 9.23 -5.83 1.79
C TYR A 407 9.60 -7.04 2.65
N PHE A 408 9.46 -6.89 3.95
CA PHE A 408 9.57 -7.94 4.95
C PHE A 408 8.19 -8.13 5.60
N ASN A 409 7.38 -9.04 5.05
CA ASN A 409 5.92 -9.05 5.25
C ASN A 409 5.42 -9.69 6.56
N GLU A 410 6.30 -10.22 7.41
CA GLU A 410 5.98 -10.91 8.67
C GLU A 410 6.94 -10.50 9.79
N SER A 411 6.70 -10.89 11.06
CA SER A 411 7.55 -10.51 12.20
C SER A 411 8.87 -11.28 12.24
N PHE A 412 9.92 -10.72 11.62
CA PHE A 412 11.29 -11.26 11.66
C PHE A 412 11.87 -11.19 13.09
N GLN A 413 12.77 -12.13 13.46
CA GLN A 413 13.55 -11.99 14.70
C GLN A 413 14.72 -11.01 14.52
N LEU A 414 15.45 -11.14 13.42
CA LEU A 414 16.60 -10.31 13.07
C LEU A 414 16.66 -10.11 11.54
N ILE A 415 16.82 -8.87 11.09
CA ILE A 415 17.20 -8.54 9.72
C ILE A 415 18.65 -8.03 9.74
N GLU A 416 19.54 -8.66 8.96
CA GLU A 416 20.95 -8.30 8.78
C GLU A 416 21.40 -8.54 7.32
N GLY A 417 22.52 -7.94 6.90
CA GLY A 417 23.19 -8.32 5.64
C GLY A 417 22.93 -7.42 4.43
N PHE A 418 22.37 -6.22 4.63
CA PHE A 418 22.14 -5.20 3.60
C PHE A 418 23.18 -4.06 3.65
N ASN A 419 24.43 -4.40 4.00
CA ASN A 419 25.48 -3.42 4.32
C ASN A 419 25.89 -2.52 3.13
N SER A 420 25.65 -2.96 1.89
CA SER A 420 26.02 -2.23 0.67
C SER A 420 24.84 -1.53 -0.02
N LEU A 421 23.63 -1.63 0.54
CA LEU A 421 22.43 -1.06 -0.08
C LEU A 421 22.58 0.46 -0.12
N GLN A 422 22.70 1.07 -1.28
CA GLN A 422 22.89 2.52 -1.43
C GLN A 422 21.63 3.24 -1.88
N ASN A 423 20.67 2.58 -2.52
CA ASN A 423 19.45 3.23 -2.97
C ASN A 423 18.27 2.29 -2.76
N ALA A 424 17.29 2.74 -2.00
CA ALA A 424 15.99 2.09 -1.86
C ALA A 424 14.89 3.16 -1.94
N THR A 425 13.82 2.89 -2.70
CA THR A 425 12.66 3.79 -2.79
C THR A 425 11.75 3.62 -1.57
N SER A 426 11.46 2.38 -1.17
CA SER A 426 10.73 2.12 0.07
C SER A 426 11.20 0.84 0.75
N ILE A 427 11.24 0.87 2.08
CA ILE A 427 11.50 -0.30 2.91
C ILE A 427 10.35 -0.45 3.88
N LEU A 428 9.66 -1.59 3.84
CA LEU A 428 8.67 -1.98 4.84
C LEU A 428 9.22 -3.16 5.63
N ALA A 429 9.59 -2.91 6.88
CA ALA A 429 10.15 -3.94 7.75
C ALA A 429 9.32 -4.16 9.03
N ARG A 430 8.96 -5.43 9.25
CA ARG A 430 8.33 -5.93 10.48
C ARG A 430 9.32 -6.86 11.18
N ALA A 431 10.11 -6.39 12.13
CA ALA A 431 11.15 -7.23 12.76
C ALA A 431 11.32 -6.89 14.22
N SER A 432 11.75 -7.84 15.06
CA SER A 432 12.14 -7.55 16.45
C SER A 432 13.45 -6.77 16.50
N GLN A 433 14.43 -7.12 15.66
CA GLN A 433 15.73 -6.46 15.58
C GLN A 433 16.11 -6.15 14.12
N ILE A 434 16.61 -4.94 13.88
CA ILE A 434 17.19 -4.53 12.59
C ILE A 434 18.62 -4.07 12.84
N LYS A 435 19.59 -4.69 12.14
CA LYS A 435 21.03 -4.37 12.20
C LYS A 435 21.63 -4.31 10.79
N GLY A 436 22.70 -3.53 10.62
CA GLY A 436 23.52 -3.58 9.39
C GLY A 436 22.89 -2.93 8.15
N PHE A 437 21.97 -1.96 8.31
CA PHE A 437 21.53 -1.09 7.22
C PHE A 437 22.42 0.14 7.12
N ASN A 438 23.58 0.03 6.45
CA ASN A 438 24.41 1.18 6.10
C ASN A 438 23.93 1.86 4.80
N ALA A 439 22.62 2.10 4.69
CA ALA A 439 21.99 2.50 3.43
C ALA A 439 21.61 3.98 3.33
N LEU A 440 21.92 4.60 2.19
CA LEU A 440 21.32 5.86 1.78
C LEU A 440 19.90 5.57 1.27
N ILE A 441 18.89 5.86 2.08
CA ILE A 441 17.48 5.65 1.69
C ILE A 441 16.95 6.97 1.13
N SER A 442 16.39 6.93 -0.08
CA SER A 442 15.74 8.08 -0.72
C SER A 442 14.27 7.75 -0.91
N GLY A 443 13.47 7.95 0.12
CA GLY A 443 12.04 7.64 0.08
C GLY A 443 11.44 7.41 1.47
N ALA A 444 10.78 6.26 1.68
CA ALA A 444 10.06 5.99 2.94
C ALA A 444 10.54 4.71 3.64
N LEU A 445 10.74 4.82 4.96
CA LEU A 445 11.11 3.72 5.84
C LEU A 445 9.97 3.47 6.84
N TYR A 446 9.28 2.34 6.66
CA TYR A 446 8.17 1.90 7.50
C TYR A 446 8.64 0.77 8.42
N LEU A 447 8.70 1.04 9.71
CA LEU A 447 9.21 0.13 10.73
C LEU A 447 8.10 -0.16 11.74
N GLN A 448 7.64 -1.41 11.80
CA GLN A 448 6.57 -1.84 12.71
C GLN A 448 7.03 -2.97 13.63
N ASN A 449 6.60 -2.95 14.90
CA ASN A 449 6.88 -3.97 15.92
C ASN A 449 8.37 -4.18 16.25
N ASN A 450 9.19 -3.14 16.10
CA ASN A 450 10.63 -3.23 16.35
C ASN A 450 10.98 -3.04 17.82
N GLN A 451 11.77 -3.97 18.38
CA GLN A 451 12.32 -3.84 19.74
C GLN A 451 13.60 -3.01 19.75
N ILE A 452 14.49 -3.22 18.77
CA ILE A 452 15.79 -2.52 18.66
C ILE A 452 16.09 -2.20 17.19
N ILE A 453 16.43 -0.94 16.92
CA ILE A 453 17.00 -0.50 15.64
C ILE A 453 18.42 0.03 15.90
N GLU A 454 19.43 -0.60 15.30
CA GLU A 454 20.82 -0.15 15.33
C GLU A 454 21.40 -0.08 13.90
N GLY A 455 22.11 0.99 13.56
CA GLY A 455 23.02 0.97 12.40
C GLY A 455 22.66 1.84 11.19
N PHE A 456 21.65 2.72 11.26
CA PHE A 456 21.46 3.71 10.21
C PHE A 456 22.38 4.93 10.44
N ASN A 457 23.63 4.82 10.00
CA ASN A 457 24.72 5.72 10.39
C ASN A 457 25.03 6.87 9.42
N SER A 458 24.40 6.95 8.23
CA SER A 458 24.70 7.98 7.21
C SER A 458 23.53 8.19 6.23
N TYR A 459 23.18 9.45 5.95
CA TYR A 459 22.13 9.84 5.00
C TYR A 459 22.55 11.07 4.21
N THR A 460 22.23 11.12 2.91
CA THR A 460 22.51 12.28 2.02
C THR A 460 21.29 12.73 1.22
N GLN A 461 20.12 12.14 1.47
CA GLN A 461 18.86 12.39 0.78
C GLN A 461 17.73 12.54 1.82
N PRO A 462 16.62 13.20 1.47
CA PRO A 462 15.46 13.27 2.35
C PRO A 462 14.81 11.88 2.54
N LEU A 463 14.35 11.60 3.75
CA LEU A 463 13.76 10.32 4.15
C LEU A 463 12.54 10.55 5.02
N ASN A 464 11.43 9.90 4.66
CA ASN A 464 10.25 9.84 5.51
C ASN A 464 10.34 8.62 6.43
N LEU A 465 10.24 8.83 7.74
CA LEU A 465 10.35 7.77 8.75
C LEU A 465 9.01 7.56 9.42
N TYR A 466 8.45 6.34 9.31
CA TYR A 466 7.27 5.92 10.03
C TYR A 466 7.66 4.78 10.96
N PHE A 467 7.82 5.08 12.25
CA PHE A 467 8.25 4.12 13.26
C PHE A 467 7.13 3.85 14.27
N ASN A 468 6.85 2.58 14.52
CA ASN A 468 6.01 2.09 15.60
C ASN A 468 6.68 0.89 16.26
N GLY A 469 7.19 1.04 17.49
CA GLY A 469 7.95 0.00 18.18
C GLY A 469 8.24 0.32 19.64
N GLN A 470 9.07 -0.49 20.31
CA GLN A 470 9.35 -0.30 21.74
C GLN A 470 10.39 0.81 21.99
N LYS A 471 11.52 0.76 21.28
CA LYS A 471 12.63 1.71 21.49
C LYS A 471 13.30 2.05 20.17
N ILE A 472 13.48 3.35 19.92
CA ILE A 472 14.31 3.87 18.84
C ILE A 472 15.63 4.39 19.42
N ALA A 473 16.74 3.74 19.08
CA ALA A 473 18.08 4.06 19.59
C ALA A 473 19.15 3.65 18.57
N GLY A 474 19.30 4.39 17.49
CA GLY A 474 20.23 4.00 16.41
C GLY A 474 20.45 5.03 15.30
N PHE A 475 19.91 6.24 15.47
CA PHE A 475 20.05 7.34 14.53
C PHE A 475 20.99 8.38 15.14
N ASN A 476 22.19 8.57 14.58
CA ASN A 476 23.07 9.67 15.00
C ASN A 476 22.45 11.05 14.66
N ALA A 477 21.65 11.08 13.59
CA ALA A 477 20.94 12.23 13.02
C ALA A 477 19.63 11.73 12.39
N LEU A 478 18.56 12.52 12.46
CA LEU A 478 17.44 12.36 11.51
C LEU A 478 17.82 13.10 10.21
N PRO A 479 17.60 12.51 9.03
CA PRO A 479 17.67 13.24 7.75
C PRO A 479 16.51 14.24 7.62
N SER A 480 16.58 15.15 6.64
CA SER A 480 15.44 16.02 6.34
C SER A 480 14.25 15.20 5.80
N GLY A 481 13.05 15.41 6.29
CA GLY A 481 11.86 14.72 5.79
C GLY A 481 10.67 14.81 6.74
N GLU A 482 9.64 14.01 6.47
CA GLU A 482 8.49 13.82 7.33
C GLU A 482 8.69 12.61 8.26
N HIS A 483 8.57 12.83 9.56
CA HIS A 483 8.79 11.78 10.55
C HIS A 483 7.59 11.63 11.47
N HIS A 484 7.13 10.39 11.64
CA HIS A 484 6.12 10.00 12.60
C HIS A 484 6.65 8.83 13.42
N ILE A 485 6.89 9.07 14.71
CA ILE A 485 7.58 8.14 15.61
C ILE A 485 6.69 7.88 16.82
N VAL A 486 6.25 6.63 16.98
CA VAL A 486 5.49 6.15 18.14
C VAL A 486 6.33 5.09 18.87
N ALA A 487 6.62 5.31 20.15
CA ALA A 487 7.47 4.41 20.94
C ALA A 487 7.15 4.34 22.44
N ASP A 488 7.63 3.31 23.15
CA ASP A 488 7.59 3.27 24.62
C ASP A 488 8.59 4.29 25.23
N SER A 489 9.66 4.60 24.51
CA SER A 489 10.63 5.64 24.86
C SER A 489 11.41 6.14 23.64
N ILE A 490 11.58 7.46 23.53
CA ILE A 490 12.36 8.11 22.46
C ILE A 490 13.57 8.81 23.11
N ILE A 491 14.78 8.35 22.77
CA ILE A 491 16.03 8.91 23.30
C ILE A 491 17.02 9.10 22.14
N GLY A 492 17.40 10.35 21.85
CA GLY A 492 18.63 10.68 21.14
C GLY A 492 18.55 10.86 19.63
N PHE A 493 18.58 12.14 19.21
CA PHE A 493 19.01 12.54 17.87
C PHE A 493 19.96 13.73 18.00
N ASN A 494 21.28 13.47 17.92
CA ASN A 494 22.32 14.47 18.13
C ASN A 494 22.68 15.27 16.85
N GLY A 495 21.98 15.09 15.73
CA GLY A 495 22.43 15.63 14.45
C GLY A 495 21.38 15.94 13.37
N LEU A 496 20.18 16.41 13.72
CA LEU A 496 19.21 16.90 12.71
C LEU A 496 19.38 18.41 12.53
N THR A 497 19.65 18.94 11.33
CA THR A 497 19.72 20.40 11.11
C THR A 497 18.37 21.03 10.73
N SER A 498 17.48 20.28 10.07
CA SER A 498 16.15 20.74 9.62
C SER A 498 15.20 19.59 9.30
N SER A 499 13.94 19.65 9.77
CA SER A 499 12.84 18.75 9.35
C SER A 499 11.65 19.58 8.85
N SER A 500 10.86 19.08 7.89
CA SER A 500 9.61 19.73 7.51
C SER A 500 8.54 19.46 8.57
N ASN A 501 8.24 18.20 8.84
CA ASN A 501 7.18 17.79 9.76
C ASN A 501 7.67 16.68 10.71
N LEU A 502 7.60 16.90 12.02
CA LEU A 502 8.03 15.95 13.05
C LEU A 502 6.88 15.67 14.02
N SER A 503 6.48 14.41 14.12
CA SER A 503 5.47 13.92 15.06
C SER A 503 6.08 12.84 15.97
N LEU A 504 6.03 13.07 17.28
CA LEU A 504 6.59 12.18 18.30
C LEU A 504 5.51 11.80 19.31
N ASP A 505 5.37 10.51 19.60
CA ASP A 505 4.47 9.98 20.62
C ASP A 505 5.21 8.95 21.48
N ALA A 506 5.52 9.30 22.72
CA ALA A 506 6.09 8.39 23.71
C ALA A 506 5.96 8.95 25.13
N PRO A 507 5.80 8.11 26.17
CA PRO A 507 5.77 8.57 27.57
C PRO A 507 7.00 9.40 27.98
N TYR A 508 8.18 9.09 27.44
CA TYR A 508 9.43 9.82 27.72
C TYR A 508 10.16 10.15 26.42
N ILE A 509 10.40 11.45 26.18
CA ILE A 509 11.10 11.96 25.00
C ILE A 509 12.32 12.77 25.45
N SER A 510 13.51 12.42 24.93
CA SER A 510 14.76 13.10 25.28
C SER A 510 15.77 13.18 24.11
N GLY A 511 16.70 14.12 24.18
CA GLY A 511 17.94 14.09 23.37
C GLY A 511 17.87 14.71 21.97
N PHE A 512 16.95 15.64 21.71
CA PHE A 512 16.84 16.38 20.44
C PHE A 512 17.65 17.69 20.47
N ASN A 513 18.98 17.61 20.64
CA ASN A 513 19.83 18.78 20.90
C ASN A 513 20.53 19.36 19.66
N ALA A 514 20.12 18.98 18.45
CA ALA A 514 20.71 19.50 17.22
C ALA A 514 19.73 20.18 16.26
N ILE A 515 18.41 19.98 16.45
CA ILE A 515 17.37 20.56 15.59
C ILE A 515 17.47 22.08 15.65
N VAL A 516 17.64 22.73 14.50
CA VAL A 516 17.71 24.19 14.41
C VAL A 516 16.39 24.77 13.88
N THR A 517 15.70 24.06 12.98
CA THR A 517 14.45 24.47 12.33
C THR A 517 13.44 23.32 12.16
N ALA A 518 12.14 23.62 12.26
CA ALA A 518 11.03 22.69 11.95
C ALA A 518 9.80 23.45 11.41
N ASN A 519 9.08 22.97 10.39
CA ASN A 519 7.82 23.64 10.00
C ASN A 519 6.70 23.25 10.97
N GLN A 520 6.43 21.94 11.13
CA GLN A 520 5.44 21.43 12.09
C GLN A 520 6.08 20.48 13.09
N LEU A 521 5.80 20.71 14.38
CA LEU A 521 6.30 19.91 15.49
C LEU A 521 5.13 19.47 16.39
N GLY A 522 4.75 18.20 16.29
CA GLY A 522 3.75 17.56 17.16
C GLY A 522 4.41 16.63 18.17
N ILE A 523 4.17 16.85 19.46
CA ILE A 523 4.74 16.05 20.55
C ILE A 523 3.62 15.62 21.50
N ASN A 524 3.53 14.31 21.77
CA ASN A 524 2.68 13.73 22.80
C ASN A 524 3.56 12.93 23.77
N THR A 525 3.64 13.36 25.02
CA THR A 525 4.52 12.74 26.03
C THR A 525 4.07 13.02 27.44
N GLN A 526 4.66 12.35 28.43
CA GLN A 526 4.55 12.77 29.83
C GLN A 526 5.72 13.70 30.18
N ASN A 527 6.95 13.33 29.80
CA ASN A 527 8.16 14.08 30.10
C ASN A 527 8.96 14.36 28.83
N LEU A 528 9.09 15.64 28.49
CA LEU A 528 9.90 16.13 27.37
C LEU A 528 11.21 16.72 27.87
N SER A 529 12.32 16.31 27.25
CA SER A 529 13.61 17.00 27.38
C SER A 529 14.33 17.19 26.03
N GLY A 530 14.94 18.35 25.79
CA GLY A 530 15.70 18.63 24.55
C GLY A 530 15.15 19.79 23.72
N PHE A 531 15.37 19.79 22.41
CA PHE A 531 15.02 20.90 21.50
C PHE A 531 15.68 22.25 21.85
N ASN A 532 16.74 22.24 22.66
CA ASN A 532 17.40 23.45 23.13
C ASN A 532 18.11 24.22 22.01
N THR A 533 18.41 23.61 20.86
CA THR A 533 18.98 24.29 19.70
C THR A 533 17.93 24.82 18.73
N LEU A 534 16.65 24.52 18.94
CA LEU A 534 15.59 24.94 18.03
C LEU A 534 15.44 26.46 18.12
N THR A 535 15.73 27.16 17.02
CA THR A 535 15.68 28.64 16.98
C THR A 535 14.44 29.17 16.29
N GLN A 536 13.86 28.38 15.39
CA GLN A 536 12.66 28.71 14.63
C GLN A 536 11.79 27.46 14.42
N ALA A 537 10.49 27.58 14.66
CA ALA A 537 9.50 26.67 14.12
C ALA A 537 8.22 27.41 13.73
N ASP A 538 7.43 26.90 12.79
CA ASP A 538 6.16 27.55 12.45
C ASP A 538 5.07 27.11 13.43
N ASP A 539 4.66 25.84 13.38
CA ASP A 539 3.56 25.30 14.20
C ASP A 539 4.07 24.28 15.21
N ILE A 540 3.90 24.56 16.51
CA ILE A 540 4.26 23.66 17.61
C ILE A 540 2.99 23.23 18.35
N TYR A 541 2.81 21.93 18.53
CA TYR A 541 1.74 21.33 19.31
C TYR A 541 2.35 20.32 20.30
N ILE A 542 2.20 20.57 21.60
CA ILE A 542 2.78 19.73 22.65
C ILE A 542 1.69 19.35 23.66
N THR A 543 1.54 18.05 23.89
CA THR A 543 0.84 17.49 25.05
C THR A 543 1.89 16.89 25.99
N ALA A 544 2.07 17.49 27.19
CA ALA A 544 3.09 17.07 28.16
C ALA A 544 2.78 17.53 29.60
N ASP A 545 3.26 16.78 30.59
CA ASP A 545 3.21 17.15 32.02
C ASP A 545 4.52 17.82 32.49
N ASP A 546 5.64 17.57 31.82
CA ASP A 546 6.90 18.26 32.09
C ASP A 546 7.63 18.56 30.77
N ILE A 547 8.13 19.79 30.62
CA ILE A 547 8.90 20.25 29.47
C ILE A 547 10.21 20.89 29.96
N THR A 548 11.33 20.25 29.61
CA THR A 548 12.69 20.78 29.80
C THR A 548 13.35 21.00 28.45
N GLY A 549 13.13 22.15 27.83
CA GLY A 549 13.56 22.33 26.44
C GLY A 549 13.26 23.68 25.81
N PHE A 550 13.52 23.81 24.51
CA PHE A 550 13.20 25.02 23.73
C PHE A 550 13.85 26.32 24.25
N ALA A 551 14.95 26.23 25.02
CA ALA A 551 15.57 27.40 25.66
C ALA A 551 16.01 28.49 24.66
N ASN A 552 16.32 28.13 23.41
CA ASN A 552 16.73 29.07 22.35
C ASN A 552 15.63 29.41 21.33
N LEU A 553 14.41 28.92 21.50
CA LEU A 553 13.30 29.26 20.60
C LEU A 553 12.92 30.73 20.83
N SER A 554 13.15 31.57 19.82
CA SER A 554 12.91 33.02 19.94
C SER A 554 11.60 33.48 19.29
N GLN A 555 11.10 32.72 18.31
CA GLN A 555 9.88 33.02 17.58
C GLN A 555 9.20 31.76 17.05
N THR A 556 7.86 31.80 16.94
CA THR A 556 7.04 30.76 16.29
C THR A 556 5.77 31.36 15.67
N ASN A 557 5.11 30.63 14.75
CA ASN A 557 3.79 31.02 14.25
C ASN A 557 2.68 30.64 15.24
N ASN A 558 2.42 29.35 15.42
CA ASN A 558 1.43 28.85 16.38
C ASN A 558 2.11 28.00 17.46
N LEU A 559 1.68 28.14 18.71
CA LEU A 559 2.13 27.33 19.84
C LEU A 559 0.92 26.85 20.63
N THR A 560 0.74 25.54 20.72
CA THR A 560 -0.29 24.91 21.55
C THR A 560 0.35 24.04 22.61
N LEU A 561 0.05 24.30 23.88
CA LEU A 561 0.53 23.55 25.04
C LEU A 561 -0.67 23.00 25.81
N ILE A 562 -0.69 21.68 26.00
CA ILE A 562 -1.75 20.95 26.72
C ILE A 562 -1.11 20.11 27.82
N GLY A 563 -1.56 20.26 29.06
CA GLY A 563 -1.07 19.51 30.22
C GLY A 563 -0.61 20.41 31.36
N ASP A 564 -0.09 19.83 32.44
CA ASP A 564 0.26 20.57 33.65
C ASP A 564 1.76 20.87 33.72
N LEU A 565 2.21 21.95 33.08
CA LEU A 565 3.63 22.27 32.96
C LEU A 565 4.25 22.66 34.31
N ASN A 566 5.14 21.80 34.81
CA ASN A 566 5.78 21.97 36.11
C ASN A 566 7.16 22.67 36.10
N ASN A 567 7.74 22.93 34.91
CA ASN A 567 9.13 23.38 34.78
C ASN A 567 9.28 24.71 34.02
N PHE A 568 10.18 25.56 34.51
CA PHE A 568 10.26 27.00 34.22
C PHE A 568 11.38 27.42 33.27
N ASP A 569 12.24 26.49 32.86
CA ASP A 569 13.35 26.80 31.95
C ASP A 569 12.93 26.72 30.47
N ALA A 570 11.74 26.20 30.19
CA ALA A 570 11.24 26.08 28.82
C ALA A 570 10.76 27.43 28.27
N PHE A 571 11.00 27.68 26.98
CA PHE A 571 10.56 28.90 26.26
C PHE A 571 11.06 30.24 26.85
N ALA A 572 12.12 30.22 27.66
CA ALA A 572 12.63 31.42 28.34
C ALA A 572 13.01 32.59 27.39
N LEU A 573 13.40 32.29 26.15
CA LEU A 573 13.75 33.29 25.12
C LEU A 573 12.64 33.56 24.09
N LEU A 574 11.47 32.92 24.22
CA LEU A 574 10.39 33.06 23.25
C LEU A 574 9.79 34.46 23.35
N ALA A 575 10.14 35.32 22.38
CA ALA A 575 9.75 36.72 22.37
C ALA A 575 8.49 36.98 21.53
N THR A 576 8.20 36.14 20.53
CA THR A 576 7.11 36.37 19.57
C THR A 576 6.39 35.09 19.15
N VAL A 577 5.06 35.09 19.25
CA VAL A 577 4.15 34.12 18.64
C VAL A 577 3.28 34.88 17.63
N THR A 578 3.53 34.74 16.33
CA THR A 578 2.89 35.61 15.32
C THR A 578 1.40 35.29 15.07
N GLY A 579 1.02 34.03 15.27
CA GLY A 579 -0.34 33.49 15.23
C GLY A 579 -0.89 33.21 16.63
N ASP A 580 -1.35 31.99 16.88
CA ASP A 580 -2.07 31.63 18.09
C ASP A 580 -1.16 31.00 19.15
N LEU A 581 -1.24 31.52 20.38
CA LEU A 581 -0.75 30.88 21.59
C LEU A 581 -1.93 30.26 22.35
N ARG A 582 -1.98 28.93 22.43
CA ARG A 582 -3.02 28.17 23.14
C ARG A 582 -2.43 27.47 24.36
N LEU A 583 -2.94 27.82 25.53
CA LEU A 583 -2.63 27.16 26.80
C LEU A 583 -3.87 26.46 27.32
N GLN A 584 -3.78 25.15 27.51
CA GLN A 584 -4.89 24.34 27.97
C GLN A 584 -4.48 23.47 29.16
N SER A 585 -5.37 23.34 30.15
CA SER A 585 -5.19 22.43 31.30
C SER A 585 -3.99 22.74 32.21
N GLN A 586 -3.54 23.99 32.25
CA GLN A 586 -2.41 24.39 33.10
C GLN A 586 -2.86 24.42 34.57
N ARG A 587 -2.24 23.62 35.45
CA ARG A 587 -2.54 23.64 36.90
C ARG A 587 -1.52 24.44 37.70
N SER A 588 -0.60 25.11 37.04
CA SER A 588 0.43 25.91 37.68
C SER A 588 0.44 27.32 37.08
N ASP A 589 0.54 28.35 37.92
CA ASP A 589 0.37 29.77 37.55
C ASP A 589 1.70 30.52 37.37
N TYR A 590 2.71 29.82 36.87
CA TYR A 590 4.06 30.39 36.76
C TYR A 590 4.25 31.08 35.41
N ASN A 591 5.13 32.09 35.37
CA ASN A 591 5.53 32.75 34.14
C ASN A 591 6.43 31.83 33.30
N ILE A 592 5.80 31.04 32.43
CA ILE A 592 6.47 30.15 31.46
C ILE A 592 7.09 30.96 30.30
N PHE A 593 6.73 32.25 30.16
CA PHE A 593 7.07 33.08 29.01
C PHE A 593 7.69 34.43 29.41
N PRO A 594 8.84 34.44 30.14
CA PRO A 594 9.39 35.66 30.73
C PRO A 594 9.86 36.71 29.71
N ALA A 595 10.13 36.31 28.45
CA ALA A 595 10.58 37.20 27.38
C ALA A 595 9.48 37.57 26.37
N LEU A 596 8.25 37.05 26.52
CA LEU A 596 7.21 37.14 25.51
C LEU A 596 6.64 38.54 25.42
N GLN A 597 6.72 39.13 24.22
CA GLN A 597 6.30 40.52 23.96
C GLN A 597 5.16 40.61 22.95
N ASN A 598 5.14 39.74 21.93
CA ASN A 598 4.17 39.84 20.84
C ASN A 598 3.44 38.51 20.66
N VAL A 599 2.11 38.53 20.75
CA VAL A 599 1.25 37.39 20.47
C VAL A 599 0.19 37.79 19.46
N GLY A 600 -0.14 36.93 18.50
CA GLY A 600 -1.31 37.11 17.66
C GLY A 600 -2.59 36.97 18.50
N SER A 601 -3.03 35.74 18.74
CA SER A 601 -4.19 35.46 19.60
C SER A 601 -3.76 34.63 20.80
N LEU A 602 -4.19 35.02 22.00
CA LEU A 602 -3.94 34.28 23.23
C LEU A 602 -5.22 33.57 23.66
N TYR A 603 -5.16 32.24 23.76
CA TYR A 603 -6.23 31.39 24.26
C TYR A 603 -5.77 30.68 25.52
N ILE A 604 -6.50 30.86 26.62
CA ILE A 604 -6.26 30.18 27.89
C ILE A 604 -7.54 29.46 28.28
N THR A 605 -7.50 28.13 28.38
CA THR A 605 -8.70 27.33 28.62
C THR A 605 -8.47 26.26 29.68
N ASN A 606 -9.49 25.95 30.47
CA ASN A 606 -9.45 24.87 31.47
C ASN A 606 -8.24 24.93 32.41
N SER A 607 -7.78 26.14 32.75
CA SER A 607 -6.54 26.35 33.52
C SER A 607 -6.88 26.91 34.91
N PRO A 608 -7.27 26.05 35.87
CA PRO A 608 -7.99 26.46 37.09
C PRO A 608 -7.18 27.35 38.03
N ASN A 609 -5.85 27.32 37.94
CA ASN A 609 -4.93 28.08 38.79
C ASN A 609 -4.41 29.36 38.13
N PHE A 610 -4.76 29.64 36.87
CA PHE A 610 -4.31 30.84 36.17
C PHE A 610 -4.84 32.12 36.85
N THR A 611 -3.95 33.06 37.21
CA THR A 611 -4.31 34.35 37.85
C THR A 611 -4.05 35.58 36.99
N GLY A 612 -3.40 35.45 35.83
CA GLY A 612 -3.05 36.59 34.96
C GLY A 612 -1.62 37.11 35.12
N SER A 613 -0.95 36.82 36.23
CA SER A 613 0.42 37.30 36.53
C SER A 613 1.53 36.70 35.64
N ALA A 614 1.21 35.65 34.87
CA ALA A 614 2.18 34.86 34.10
C ALA A 614 2.71 35.55 32.82
N PHE A 615 2.25 36.75 32.45
CA PHE A 615 2.49 37.33 31.11
C PHE A 615 3.21 38.70 31.07
N PHE A 616 3.98 39.05 32.10
CA PHE A 616 4.81 40.25 32.03
C PHE A 616 6.12 39.97 31.26
N PRO A 617 6.50 40.75 30.21
CA PRO A 617 5.95 42.03 29.74
C PRO A 617 5.34 41.98 28.31
N LEU A 618 4.12 41.46 28.16
CA LEU A 618 3.41 41.52 26.86
C LEU A 618 3.27 42.97 26.36
N ALA A 619 3.66 43.22 25.11
CA ALA A 619 3.62 44.51 24.44
C ALA A 619 2.49 44.61 23.40
N GLN A 620 2.13 43.51 22.74
CA GLN A 620 1.04 43.46 21.75
C GLN A 620 0.30 42.11 21.78
N ILE A 621 -1.04 42.19 21.77
CA ILE A 621 -1.94 41.07 21.50
C ILE A 621 -3.04 41.50 20.52
N LYS A 622 -3.51 40.62 19.63
CA LYS A 622 -4.64 40.90 18.71
C LYS A 622 -5.97 40.35 19.22
N SER A 623 -5.96 39.26 19.98
CA SER A 623 -7.16 38.69 20.58
C SER A 623 -6.80 37.99 21.89
N LEU A 624 -7.71 38.04 22.85
CA LEU A 624 -7.64 37.36 24.14
C LEU A 624 -8.92 36.55 24.34
N GLU A 625 -8.76 35.28 24.67
CA GLU A 625 -9.84 34.40 25.08
C GLU A 625 -9.43 33.62 26.33
N ILE A 626 -10.20 33.78 27.39
CA ILE A 626 -9.99 33.08 28.66
C ILE A 626 -11.28 32.36 29.03
N ARG A 627 -11.19 31.03 29.13
CA ARG A 627 -12.31 30.18 29.54
C ARG A 627 -11.96 29.24 30.68
N ASP A 628 -12.92 28.98 31.56
CA ASP A 628 -12.82 27.94 32.58
C ASP A 628 -11.57 28.10 33.49
N CYS A 629 -11.18 29.36 33.80
CA CYS A 629 -10.04 29.67 34.66
C CYS A 629 -10.52 30.14 36.03
N SER A 630 -10.72 29.19 36.94
CA SER A 630 -11.38 29.42 38.23
C SER A 630 -10.64 30.31 39.22
N SER A 631 -9.34 30.58 39.05
CA SER A 631 -8.54 31.43 39.96
C SER A 631 -8.28 32.83 39.40
N LEU A 632 -8.77 33.14 38.20
CA LEU A 632 -8.64 34.46 37.62
C LEU A 632 -9.57 35.42 38.37
N VAL A 633 -9.01 36.47 38.97
CA VAL A 633 -9.78 37.48 39.75
C VAL A 633 -10.01 38.76 38.96
N ASN A 634 -9.03 39.19 38.17
CA ASN A 634 -9.12 40.31 37.24
C ASN A 634 -8.11 40.13 36.08
N LEU A 635 -7.93 41.13 35.23
CA LEU A 635 -7.05 41.09 34.05
C LEU A 635 -5.79 41.95 34.22
N ASP A 636 -5.47 42.36 35.45
CA ASP A 636 -4.36 43.27 35.70
C ASP A 636 -3.05 42.64 35.20
N GLY A 637 -2.24 43.46 34.52
CA GLY A 637 -0.98 43.00 33.93
C GLY A 637 -1.05 42.16 32.66
N LEU A 638 -2.22 41.63 32.29
CA LEU A 638 -2.34 40.73 31.13
C LEU A 638 -2.43 41.47 29.80
N LEU A 639 -2.95 42.70 29.81
CA LEU A 639 -3.30 43.44 28.61
C LEU A 639 -2.31 44.58 28.32
N PRO A 640 -1.57 44.51 27.19
CA PRO A 640 -0.78 45.65 26.72
C PRO A 640 -1.65 46.81 26.22
N ARG A 641 -0.99 47.96 25.96
CA ARG A 641 -1.53 49.10 25.17
C ARG A 641 -1.75 48.75 23.68
N SER A 642 -2.53 47.72 23.41
CA SER A 642 -2.83 47.24 22.06
C SER A 642 -3.93 48.08 21.40
N LYS A 643 -3.85 48.22 20.07
CA LYS A 643 -4.71 49.13 19.31
C LYS A 643 -6.12 48.57 19.08
N TYR A 644 -6.24 47.25 18.91
CA TYR A 644 -7.48 46.50 18.70
C TYR A 644 -7.31 45.09 19.27
N VAL A 645 -8.19 44.69 20.18
CA VAL A 645 -8.19 43.36 20.80
C VAL A 645 -9.60 42.78 20.74
N GLY A 646 -9.79 41.54 20.29
CA GLY A 646 -11.02 40.79 20.58
C GLY A 646 -10.94 40.19 21.98
N ILE A 647 -11.97 40.30 22.81
CA ILE A 647 -11.91 39.88 24.21
C ILE A 647 -13.09 38.95 24.50
N THR A 648 -12.79 37.72 24.91
CA THR A 648 -13.77 36.73 25.35
C THR A 648 -13.40 36.23 26.74
N LEU A 649 -14.27 36.44 27.73
CA LEU A 649 -14.13 35.96 29.10
C LEU A 649 -15.33 35.08 29.41
N ASN A 650 -15.13 33.77 29.53
CA ASN A 650 -16.24 32.83 29.73
C ASN A 650 -16.00 31.88 30.90
N ASN A 651 -16.99 31.69 31.75
CA ASN A 651 -16.94 30.69 32.83
C ASN A 651 -15.72 30.83 33.78
N ASN A 652 -15.32 32.06 34.11
CA ASN A 652 -14.24 32.33 35.07
C ASN A 652 -14.86 32.67 36.43
N SER A 653 -15.04 31.64 37.27
CA SER A 653 -15.88 31.72 38.47
C SER A 653 -15.44 32.73 39.53
N SER A 654 -14.15 33.08 39.60
CA SER A 654 -13.59 34.01 40.59
C SER A 654 -13.32 35.41 40.05
N LEU A 655 -13.65 35.68 38.78
CA LEU A 655 -13.46 36.99 38.16
C LEU A 655 -14.44 37.97 38.83
N THR A 656 -13.93 38.95 39.60
CA THR A 656 -14.74 39.92 40.35
C THR A 656 -14.87 41.26 39.63
N ASP A 657 -13.84 41.63 38.87
CA ASP A 657 -13.77 42.89 38.16
C ASP A 657 -12.92 42.77 36.88
N LEU A 658 -12.95 43.82 36.07
CA LEU A 658 -12.24 43.89 34.79
C LEU A 658 -11.01 44.80 34.83
N THR A 659 -10.44 45.05 36.01
CA THR A 659 -9.18 45.80 36.16
C THR A 659 -8.13 45.22 35.21
N GLY A 660 -7.42 46.09 34.50
CA GLY A 660 -6.51 45.75 33.39
C GLY A 660 -7.07 46.18 32.02
N LEU A 661 -8.40 46.27 31.86
CA LEU A 661 -9.02 46.72 30.60
C LEU A 661 -8.90 48.22 30.35
N GLU A 662 -8.60 49.04 31.37
CA GLU A 662 -8.52 50.50 31.26
C GLU A 662 -7.49 50.99 30.21
N THR A 663 -6.52 50.12 29.89
CA THR A 663 -5.47 50.33 28.89
C THR A 663 -5.95 50.14 27.44
N VAL A 664 -7.07 49.45 27.22
CA VAL A 664 -7.58 49.04 25.90
C VAL A 664 -8.59 50.05 25.37
N LYS A 665 -8.20 50.84 24.36
CA LYS A 665 -9.07 51.91 23.82
C LYS A 665 -10.01 51.48 22.70
N ASN A 666 -9.65 50.45 21.93
CA ASN A 666 -10.54 49.93 20.90
C ASN A 666 -10.56 48.40 20.93
N VAL A 667 -11.75 47.84 20.81
CA VAL A 667 -12.01 46.39 20.88
C VAL A 667 -12.71 45.95 19.59
N VAL A 668 -12.43 44.73 19.13
CA VAL A 668 -13.11 44.16 17.97
C VAL A 668 -14.45 43.59 18.39
N ASN A 669 -14.46 42.60 19.28
CA ASN A 669 -15.67 42.08 19.93
C ASN A 669 -15.40 41.97 21.43
N LEU A 670 -16.40 42.26 22.26
CA LEU A 670 -16.35 42.08 23.71
C LEU A 670 -17.42 41.07 24.12
N SER A 671 -17.02 39.93 24.64
CA SER A 671 -17.91 38.88 25.13
C SER A 671 -17.52 38.51 26.55
N ILE A 672 -18.40 38.76 27.51
CA ILE A 672 -18.21 38.43 28.92
C ILE A 672 -19.42 37.63 29.35
N SER A 673 -19.25 36.33 29.57
CA SER A 673 -20.39 35.47 29.90
C SER A 673 -20.10 34.40 30.94
N ASP A 674 -21.11 34.07 31.72
CA ASP A 674 -21.05 33.02 32.74
C ASP A 674 -19.94 33.25 33.78
N ASN A 675 -19.62 34.51 34.13
CA ASN A 675 -18.67 34.84 35.20
C ASN A 675 -19.46 35.23 36.46
N PRO A 676 -19.86 34.28 37.33
CA PRO A 676 -20.85 34.51 38.37
C PRO A 676 -20.41 35.49 39.47
N SER A 677 -19.11 35.69 39.69
CA SER A 677 -18.60 36.60 40.74
C SER A 677 -18.34 38.02 40.24
N LEU A 678 -18.54 38.30 38.95
CA LEU A 678 -18.26 39.61 38.36
C LEU A 678 -19.28 40.62 38.86
N THR A 679 -18.83 41.65 39.56
CA THR A 679 -19.68 42.73 40.08
C THR A 679 -19.34 44.09 39.49
N ASN A 680 -18.09 44.31 39.09
CA ASN A 680 -17.61 45.62 38.64
C ASN A 680 -17.08 45.57 37.18
N ILE A 681 -17.67 46.39 36.32
CA ILE A 681 -17.28 46.56 34.91
C ILE A 681 -16.86 47.99 34.56
N GLU A 682 -16.56 48.84 35.54
CA GLU A 682 -16.20 50.25 35.38
C GLU A 682 -15.00 50.46 34.43
N ALA A 683 -14.07 49.51 34.38
CA ALA A 683 -12.91 49.54 33.47
C ALA A 683 -13.31 49.70 31.98
N LEU A 684 -14.54 49.35 31.61
CA LEU A 684 -15.08 49.52 30.27
C LEU A 684 -15.29 51.01 29.88
N ASP A 685 -15.45 51.93 30.83
CA ASP A 685 -15.69 53.36 30.56
C ASP A 685 -14.60 53.99 29.69
N SER A 686 -13.39 53.50 29.93
CA SER A 686 -12.17 53.91 29.25
C SER A 686 -12.16 53.58 27.74
N MET A 687 -13.09 52.76 27.25
CA MET A 687 -13.18 52.30 25.86
C MET A 687 -13.74 53.39 24.94
N ARG A 688 -13.14 53.50 23.75
CA ARG A 688 -13.54 54.49 22.73
C ARG A 688 -14.42 53.87 21.64
N ILE A 689 -14.10 52.66 21.18
CA ILE A 689 -14.80 52.00 20.07
C ILE A 689 -14.83 50.47 20.30
N ILE A 690 -16.01 49.87 20.14
CA ILE A 690 -16.22 48.43 19.96
C ILE A 690 -16.71 48.22 18.52
N GLN A 691 -15.85 47.67 17.66
CA GLN A 691 -16.13 47.57 16.21
C GLN A 691 -17.20 46.53 15.86
N GLY A 692 -17.38 45.53 16.70
CA GLY A 692 -18.30 44.42 16.53
C GLY A 692 -19.25 44.32 17.71
N ASN A 693 -19.51 43.09 18.16
CA ASN A 693 -20.55 42.84 19.15
C ASN A 693 -20.08 43.12 20.58
N LEU A 694 -21.02 43.55 21.42
CA LEU A 694 -20.92 43.65 22.86
C LEU A 694 -21.89 42.64 23.48
N SER A 695 -21.38 41.66 24.21
CA SER A 695 -22.18 40.60 24.85
C SER A 695 -21.85 40.49 26.32
N LEU A 696 -22.82 40.76 27.19
CA LEU A 696 -22.75 40.56 28.64
C LEU A 696 -23.90 39.64 29.09
N VAL A 697 -23.59 38.35 29.26
CA VAL A 697 -24.61 37.31 29.44
C VAL A 697 -24.33 36.45 30.67
N ASN A 698 -25.34 36.20 31.51
CA ASN A 698 -25.24 35.29 32.66
C ASN A 698 -24.13 35.63 33.69
N ASN A 699 -23.81 36.91 33.87
CA ASN A 699 -22.92 37.35 34.95
C ASN A 699 -23.78 37.67 36.19
N THR A 700 -24.15 36.63 36.93
CA THR A 700 -25.28 36.66 37.88
C THR A 700 -25.11 37.60 39.09
N SER A 701 -23.91 38.09 39.38
CA SER A 701 -23.66 39.08 40.43
C SER A 701 -23.46 40.50 39.92
N LEU A 702 -23.50 40.70 38.59
CA LEU A 702 -23.30 41.99 37.98
C LEU A 702 -24.57 42.83 38.07
N ASN A 703 -24.56 43.86 38.90
CA ASN A 703 -25.68 44.76 39.21
C ASN A 703 -25.37 46.25 39.02
N GLU A 704 -24.21 46.60 38.45
CA GLU A 704 -23.82 47.98 38.18
C GLU A 704 -23.40 48.13 36.70
N CYS A 705 -24.34 48.55 35.83
CA CYS A 705 -24.13 48.60 34.38
C CYS A 705 -24.21 49.98 33.73
N CYS A 706 -24.22 51.07 34.49
CA CYS A 706 -24.36 52.42 33.91
C CYS A 706 -23.26 52.81 32.92
N VAL A 707 -22.06 52.27 33.09
CA VAL A 707 -20.98 52.43 32.10
C VAL A 707 -21.38 51.96 30.69
N LEU A 708 -22.28 50.97 30.57
CA LEU A 708 -22.75 50.48 29.29
C LEU A 708 -23.70 51.46 28.60
N ALA A 709 -24.54 52.18 29.35
CA ALA A 709 -25.44 53.20 28.79
C ALA A 709 -24.64 54.26 28.04
N PHE A 710 -23.53 54.72 28.61
CA PHE A 710 -22.61 55.66 27.99
C PHE A 710 -21.94 55.11 26.72
N ILE A 711 -21.49 53.85 26.76
CA ILE A 711 -20.84 53.21 25.61
C ILE A 711 -21.84 53.01 24.45
N ILE A 712 -23.07 52.61 24.78
CA ILE A 712 -24.14 52.35 23.80
C ILE A 712 -24.68 53.67 23.23
N ASN A 713 -25.09 54.63 24.07
CA ASN A 713 -25.71 55.89 23.64
C ASN A 713 -24.76 56.79 22.83
N ARG A 714 -23.45 56.72 23.08
CA ARG A 714 -22.45 57.46 22.30
C ARG A 714 -22.10 56.79 20.96
N ASN A 715 -22.88 55.80 20.52
CA ASN A 715 -22.65 55.03 19.28
C ASN A 715 -21.23 54.44 19.21
N LYS A 716 -20.67 54.03 20.36
CA LYS A 716 -19.32 53.43 20.40
C LYS A 716 -19.34 51.96 20.01
N VAL A 717 -20.49 51.30 20.00
CA VAL A 717 -20.68 49.91 19.57
C VAL A 717 -21.24 49.87 18.15
N PHE A 718 -20.54 49.20 17.23
CA PHE A 718 -20.94 49.12 15.83
C PHE A 718 -21.64 47.80 15.46
N GLY A 719 -21.58 46.78 16.34
CA GLY A 719 -22.27 45.50 16.18
C GLY A 719 -23.51 45.36 17.08
N ILE A 720 -23.89 44.11 17.35
CA ILE A 720 -25.04 43.77 18.18
C ILE A 720 -24.68 43.91 19.65
N VAL A 721 -25.59 44.51 20.42
CA VAL A 721 -25.54 44.55 21.88
C VAL A 721 -26.46 43.48 22.43
N GLU A 722 -25.91 42.57 23.22
CA GLU A 722 -26.64 41.50 23.91
C GLU A 722 -26.37 41.60 25.41
N ILE A 723 -27.43 41.84 26.18
CA ILE A 723 -27.39 41.90 27.63
C ILE A 723 -28.54 41.04 28.12
N SER A 724 -28.24 39.98 28.88
CA SER A 724 -29.26 39.06 29.39
C SER A 724 -28.76 38.24 30.58
N GLY A 725 -29.63 37.95 31.56
CA GLY A 725 -29.32 37.00 32.63
C GLY A 725 -28.29 37.47 33.65
N ASN A 726 -28.02 38.77 33.72
CA ASN A 726 -27.24 39.40 34.80
C ASN A 726 -28.17 39.80 35.98
N ALA A 727 -27.64 40.42 37.02
CA ALA A 727 -28.45 40.86 38.16
C ALA A 727 -29.26 42.13 37.84
N HIS A 728 -30.07 42.59 38.82
CA HIS A 728 -30.88 43.81 38.71
C HIS A 728 -30.03 45.01 38.27
N ASP A 729 -30.59 45.93 37.46
CA ASP A 729 -29.92 47.04 36.74
C ASP A 729 -29.03 46.63 35.56
N CYS A 730 -28.82 45.34 35.34
CA CYS A 730 -28.05 44.76 34.23
C CYS A 730 -28.80 43.65 33.47
N GLU A 731 -30.09 43.47 33.73
CA GLU A 731 -30.85 42.28 33.30
C GLU A 731 -31.05 42.24 31.78
N ASP A 732 -31.30 43.38 31.14
CA ASP A 732 -31.43 43.52 29.70
C ASP A 732 -31.05 44.92 29.19
N ILE A 733 -31.02 45.08 27.87
CA ILE A 733 -30.64 46.36 27.22
C ILE A 733 -31.62 47.50 27.50
N VAL A 734 -32.90 47.21 27.74
CA VAL A 734 -33.93 48.22 27.98
C VAL A 734 -33.68 48.86 29.35
N MET A 735 -33.46 48.03 30.37
CA MET A 735 -33.16 48.48 31.73
C MET A 735 -31.88 49.35 31.78
N VAL A 736 -30.83 48.97 31.05
CA VAL A 736 -29.58 49.74 30.96
C VAL A 736 -29.78 51.11 30.31
N LEU A 737 -30.77 51.27 29.41
CA LEU A 737 -30.97 52.50 28.65
C LEU A 737 -32.08 53.41 29.18
N GLU A 738 -33.05 52.91 29.95
CA GLU A 738 -34.30 53.63 30.22
C GLU A 738 -34.47 54.22 31.63
N GLU A 739 -33.89 53.67 32.72
CA GLU A 739 -34.31 54.11 34.08
C GLU A 739 -33.24 54.45 35.14
N THR A 740 -31.97 54.07 35.01
CA THR A 740 -31.00 54.21 36.14
C THR A 740 -29.71 54.96 35.84
N CYS A 741 -29.48 55.36 34.59
CA CYS A 741 -28.20 55.92 34.13
C CYS A 741 -28.36 57.19 33.28
N LEU A 742 -29.51 57.86 33.39
CA LEU A 742 -29.75 59.15 32.73
C LEU A 742 -28.83 60.19 33.36
N ASP A 743 -28.11 60.95 32.55
CA ASP A 743 -27.31 62.12 32.92
C ASP A 743 -27.90 63.27 32.10
N SER A 744 -28.82 64.00 32.72
CA SER A 744 -29.70 64.97 32.05
C SER A 744 -28.99 66.27 31.67
N ASP A 745 -27.82 66.57 32.25
CA ASP A 745 -27.06 67.79 32.00
C ASP A 745 -25.66 67.59 31.40
N GLU A 746 -25.32 66.32 31.14
CA GLU A 746 -24.11 65.85 30.49
C GLU A 746 -22.80 66.23 31.22
N ASP A 747 -22.82 66.27 32.55
CA ASP A 747 -21.64 66.59 33.36
C ASP A 747 -20.75 65.38 33.70
N GLY A 748 -21.25 64.17 33.43
CA GLY A 748 -20.56 62.92 33.67
C GLY A 748 -20.98 62.16 34.92
N ILE A 749 -21.93 62.69 35.71
CA ILE A 749 -22.58 62.01 36.83
C ILE A 749 -24.05 61.73 36.44
N ALA A 750 -24.54 60.52 36.70
CA ALA A 750 -25.94 60.21 36.37
C ALA A 750 -26.90 60.83 37.40
N ASP A 751 -28.06 61.28 36.97
CA ASP A 751 -29.13 61.94 37.73
C ASP A 751 -29.40 61.32 39.12
N PRO A 752 -29.36 59.99 39.32
CA PRO A 752 -29.59 59.41 40.66
C PRO A 752 -28.41 59.55 41.62
N GLN A 753 -27.20 59.81 41.11
CA GLN A 753 -25.97 60.06 41.87
C GLN A 753 -25.51 61.53 41.80
N ASP A 754 -26.22 62.36 41.04
CA ASP A 754 -25.91 63.77 40.82
C ASP A 754 -26.62 64.65 41.86
N ASN A 755 -25.87 65.48 42.58
CA ASN A 755 -26.43 66.47 43.51
C ASN A 755 -26.98 67.72 42.80
N CYS A 756 -26.78 67.87 41.49
CA CYS A 756 -27.47 68.82 40.62
C CYS A 756 -27.91 68.19 39.27
N PRO A 757 -28.93 67.30 39.25
CA PRO A 757 -29.33 66.50 38.07
C PRO A 757 -29.69 67.27 36.78
N LEU A 758 -29.72 68.60 36.81
CA LEU A 758 -30.09 69.44 35.68
C LEU A 758 -29.10 70.62 35.48
N ALA A 759 -28.01 70.68 36.25
CA ALA A 759 -27.06 71.78 36.24
C ALA A 759 -25.61 71.31 36.41
N ASN A 760 -24.92 71.25 35.27
CA ASN A 760 -23.60 70.66 35.11
C ASN A 760 -22.60 71.07 36.21
N ASN A 761 -22.22 70.11 37.05
CA ASN A 761 -21.31 70.26 38.17
C ASN A 761 -20.50 68.97 38.42
N GLY A 762 -19.73 68.53 37.42
CA GLY A 762 -19.01 67.26 37.51
C GLY A 762 -17.96 67.13 38.64
N ASP A 763 -17.75 68.17 39.47
CA ASP A 763 -16.98 68.11 40.71
C ASP A 763 -17.83 67.81 41.97
N GLN A 764 -19.16 67.79 41.83
CA GLN A 764 -20.17 67.49 42.84
C GLN A 764 -20.01 68.33 44.12
N SER A 765 -19.55 69.58 43.99
CA SER A 765 -19.35 70.48 45.14
C SER A 765 -20.66 70.78 45.86
N ASP A 766 -20.67 70.61 47.18
CA ASP A 766 -21.79 70.85 48.10
C ASP A 766 -21.19 71.32 49.44
N ILE A 767 -21.02 72.64 49.58
CA ILE A 767 -20.23 73.23 50.67
C ILE A 767 -20.95 73.21 52.02
N ASP A 768 -22.28 73.18 52.04
CA ASP A 768 -23.08 73.10 53.27
C ASP A 768 -23.63 71.70 53.58
N SER A 769 -23.39 70.75 52.67
CA SER A 769 -23.64 69.31 52.81
C SER A 769 -25.10 68.95 53.00
N ASP A 770 -25.99 69.64 52.30
CA ASP A 770 -27.43 69.42 52.37
C ASP A 770 -27.95 68.43 51.30
N GLY A 771 -27.09 68.04 50.36
CA GLY A 771 -27.40 67.12 49.26
C GLY A 771 -27.81 67.79 47.95
N VAL A 772 -27.81 69.13 47.88
CA VAL A 772 -28.01 69.93 46.68
C VAL A 772 -26.68 70.60 46.33
N GLY A 773 -26.19 70.42 45.10
CA GLY A 773 -24.88 70.95 44.73
C GLY A 773 -24.85 72.48 44.63
N ASP A 774 -23.68 73.07 44.90
CA ASP A 774 -23.43 74.52 44.91
C ASP A 774 -23.91 75.24 43.63
N MET A 775 -23.96 74.52 42.51
CA MET A 775 -24.38 75.02 41.20
C MET A 775 -25.88 75.21 41.06
N CYS A 776 -26.68 74.38 41.73
CA CYS A 776 -28.14 74.43 41.71
C CYS A 776 -28.76 74.87 43.05
N ASP A 777 -27.93 75.11 44.07
CA ASP A 777 -28.34 75.55 45.39
C ASP A 777 -28.65 77.06 45.44
N ASN A 778 -29.88 77.40 45.85
CA ASN A 778 -30.35 78.76 46.07
C ASN A 778 -29.93 79.36 47.42
N CYS A 779 -29.29 78.58 48.29
CA CYS A 779 -28.68 78.98 49.56
C CYS A 779 -27.31 78.32 49.83
N ILE A 780 -26.39 78.40 48.86
CA ILE A 780 -25.00 77.87 48.86
C ILE A 780 -24.20 77.83 50.17
N ASP A 781 -24.51 78.57 51.24
CA ASP A 781 -23.76 78.49 52.51
C ASP A 781 -24.64 78.05 53.70
N ILE A 782 -25.92 77.70 53.48
CA ILE A 782 -26.92 77.39 54.49
C ILE A 782 -27.87 76.28 54.01
N ALA A 783 -27.66 75.08 54.56
CA ALA A 783 -28.40 73.87 54.22
C ALA A 783 -29.93 74.07 54.15
N ASN A 784 -30.49 73.81 52.98
CA ASN A 784 -31.92 73.76 52.65
C ASN A 784 -32.22 72.74 51.54
N PRO A 785 -32.25 71.43 51.86
CA PRO A 785 -32.46 70.38 50.85
C PRO A 785 -33.76 70.51 50.05
N GLY A 786 -34.75 71.26 50.58
CA GLY A 786 -36.03 71.54 49.94
C GLY A 786 -36.03 72.70 48.96
N GLN A 787 -34.96 73.49 48.89
CA GLN A 787 -34.75 74.61 47.95
C GLN A 787 -35.93 75.59 47.85
N GLU A 788 -36.69 75.79 48.93
CA GLU A 788 -37.88 76.65 48.90
C GLU A 788 -37.52 78.13 48.66
N ASP A 789 -38.13 78.75 47.64
CA ASP A 789 -38.01 80.17 47.30
C ASP A 789 -39.40 80.74 46.99
N ASP A 790 -40.07 81.31 48.00
CA ASP A 790 -41.47 81.72 47.91
C ASP A 790 -41.67 82.93 46.99
N ASN A 791 -40.65 83.78 46.84
CA ASN A 791 -40.74 84.99 46.02
C ASN A 791 -40.07 84.85 44.65
N GLY A 792 -39.39 83.73 44.39
CA GLY A 792 -38.82 83.35 43.11
C GLY A 792 -37.65 84.25 42.68
N ASP A 793 -36.94 84.85 43.63
CA ASP A 793 -35.82 85.76 43.33
C ASP A 793 -34.45 85.07 43.21
N GLY A 794 -34.43 83.74 43.27
CA GLY A 794 -33.23 82.91 43.13
C GLY A 794 -32.34 82.95 44.37
N ILE A 795 -32.94 83.21 45.53
CA ILE A 795 -32.35 83.14 46.86
C ILE A 795 -33.35 82.41 47.74
N GLY A 796 -32.95 81.28 48.35
CA GLY A 796 -33.86 80.47 49.14
C GLY A 796 -34.37 81.20 50.38
N ASN A 797 -35.55 80.79 50.84
CA ASN A 797 -36.26 81.37 51.99
C ASN A 797 -35.39 81.41 53.25
N VAL A 798 -34.51 80.40 53.46
CA VAL A 798 -33.69 80.29 54.66
C VAL A 798 -32.50 81.25 54.69
N CYS A 799 -31.96 81.58 53.52
CA CYS A 799 -30.86 82.53 53.36
C CYS A 799 -31.35 83.91 52.89
N GLN A 800 -32.66 84.10 52.80
CA GLN A 800 -33.28 85.37 52.44
C GLN A 800 -33.00 86.43 53.53
N PRO A 801 -32.31 87.54 53.21
CA PRO A 801 -32.09 88.60 54.17
C PRO A 801 -33.40 89.22 54.66
N THR A 802 -33.55 89.34 55.98
CA THR A 802 -34.68 90.03 56.62
C THR A 802 -34.61 91.52 56.29
N ALA A 803 -35.39 91.95 55.29
CA ALA A 803 -35.73 93.33 54.93
C ALA A 803 -34.65 94.39 55.24
N GLY A 804 -33.53 94.34 54.52
CA GLY A 804 -32.60 95.45 54.37
C GLY A 804 -32.46 95.78 52.89
N THR A 805 -33.00 96.93 52.45
CA THR A 805 -32.82 97.44 51.09
C THR A 805 -31.33 97.72 50.86
N GLY A 806 -30.63 96.80 50.20
CA GLY A 806 -29.32 97.10 49.62
C GLY A 806 -29.51 98.15 48.53
N PHE A 807 -28.84 99.29 48.65
CA PHE A 807 -28.80 100.29 47.59
C PHE A 807 -27.54 100.07 46.76
N MET A 808 -27.69 100.09 45.44
CA MET A 808 -26.60 100.16 44.49
C MET A 808 -26.26 101.64 44.30
N ASP A 809 -25.13 102.09 44.84
CA ASP A 809 -24.70 103.50 44.72
C ASP A 809 -23.51 103.61 43.76
N LEU A 810 -23.53 104.64 42.92
CA LEU A 810 -22.47 104.97 41.96
C LEU A 810 -21.76 106.23 42.45
N ASN A 811 -20.60 106.07 43.09
CA ASN A 811 -19.75 107.19 43.50
C ASN A 811 -18.47 107.19 42.67
N ASN A 812 -18.20 108.31 41.98
CA ASN A 812 -16.99 108.52 41.18
C ASN A 812 -16.66 107.42 40.15
N SER A 813 -17.69 106.79 39.57
CA SER A 813 -17.60 105.68 38.60
C SER A 813 -17.32 104.30 39.19
N ASP A 814 -17.25 104.18 40.52
CA ASP A 814 -17.12 102.90 41.22
C ASP A 814 -18.49 102.44 41.77
N LEU A 815 -18.72 101.13 41.69
CA LEU A 815 -19.95 100.48 42.14
C LEU A 815 -19.80 100.00 43.59
N TYR A 816 -20.62 100.52 44.50
CA TYR A 816 -20.67 100.08 45.88
C TYR A 816 -21.92 99.23 46.15
N ILE A 817 -21.71 98.04 46.71
CA ILE A 817 -22.78 97.09 47.06
C ILE A 817 -22.73 96.90 48.58
N THR A 818 -23.80 97.27 49.28
CA THR A 818 -23.87 97.18 50.75
C THR A 818 -24.45 95.86 51.25
N ASN A 819 -25.09 95.07 50.38
CA ASN A 819 -25.54 93.72 50.70
C ASN A 819 -24.57 92.70 50.05
N ASN A 820 -23.61 92.23 50.84
CA ASN A 820 -22.60 91.28 50.41
C ASN A 820 -23.17 89.88 50.10
N GLN A 821 -24.35 89.53 50.61
CA GLN A 821 -24.97 88.23 50.36
C GLN A 821 -25.66 88.15 48.98
N ARG A 822 -26.27 89.24 48.49
CA ARG A 822 -26.92 89.25 47.16
C ARG A 822 -25.93 89.41 45.99
N GLY A 823 -24.79 90.06 46.22
CA GLY A 823 -23.79 90.32 45.18
C GLY A 823 -24.33 91.17 44.01
N VAL A 824 -23.63 91.15 42.87
CA VAL A 824 -24.09 91.74 41.60
C VAL A 824 -24.06 90.70 40.50
N ILE A 825 -25.13 90.65 39.71
CA ILE A 825 -25.21 89.75 38.56
C ILE A 825 -24.62 90.46 37.33
N LEU A 826 -23.57 89.88 36.78
CA LEU A 826 -22.94 90.33 35.55
C LEU A 826 -23.22 89.33 34.44
N LYS A 827 -23.65 89.82 33.28
CA LYS A 827 -23.87 89.03 32.08
C LYS A 827 -22.71 89.21 31.10
N THR A 828 -22.10 88.11 30.67
CA THR A 828 -21.06 88.14 29.64
C THR A 828 -21.66 88.39 28.25
N ARG A 829 -20.82 88.74 27.27
CA ARG A 829 -21.26 88.88 25.86
C ARG A 829 -21.83 87.59 25.26
N SER A 830 -21.44 86.42 25.76
CA SER A 830 -21.96 85.13 25.33
C SER A 830 -23.30 84.77 25.98
N GLY A 831 -23.76 85.56 26.96
CA GLY A 831 -25.03 85.38 27.64
C GLY A 831 -24.95 84.70 29.01
N ASN A 832 -23.77 84.25 29.44
CA ASN A 832 -23.56 83.62 30.75
C ASN A 832 -23.70 84.65 31.88
N CYS A 833 -24.28 84.23 32.99
CA CYS A 833 -24.60 85.09 34.12
C CYS A 833 -23.74 84.68 35.31
N TYR A 834 -23.18 85.65 36.04
CA TYR A 834 -22.39 85.39 37.24
C TYR A 834 -22.81 86.32 38.36
N ARG A 835 -23.15 85.77 39.53
CA ARG A 835 -23.30 86.52 40.78
C ARG A 835 -21.94 86.71 41.41
N ILE A 836 -21.45 87.95 41.39
CA ILE A 836 -20.21 88.34 42.04
C ILE A 836 -20.53 88.79 43.46
N ARG A 837 -20.02 88.08 44.46
CA ARG A 837 -20.15 88.43 45.89
C ARG A 837 -18.80 88.45 46.58
N ILE A 838 -18.73 89.04 47.76
CA ILE A 838 -17.53 89.01 48.60
C ILE A 838 -17.87 88.22 49.85
N ASP A 839 -17.13 87.16 50.13
CA ASP A 839 -17.34 86.34 51.34
C ASP A 839 -16.86 87.04 52.61
N GLU A 840 -17.10 86.44 53.77
CA GLU A 840 -16.70 87.01 55.08
C GLU A 840 -15.19 87.19 55.24
N SER A 841 -14.37 86.51 54.42
CA SER A 841 -12.91 86.63 54.41
C SER A 841 -12.41 87.77 53.51
N GLY A 842 -13.29 88.41 52.74
CA GLY A 842 -12.95 89.45 51.77
C GLY A 842 -12.55 88.91 50.40
N LYS A 843 -12.73 87.62 50.13
CA LYS A 843 -12.46 87.03 48.82
C LYS A 843 -13.63 87.29 47.88
N VAL A 844 -13.31 87.70 46.65
CA VAL A 844 -14.32 87.82 45.59
C VAL A 844 -14.69 86.43 45.10
N LEU A 845 -15.95 86.07 45.29
CA LEU A 845 -16.58 84.86 44.75
C LEU A 845 -17.29 85.22 43.44
N SER A 846 -17.10 84.38 42.43
CA SER A 846 -17.77 84.48 41.14
C SER A 846 -18.60 83.21 40.95
N ILE A 847 -19.91 83.31 41.21
CA ILE A 847 -20.81 82.16 41.18
C ILE A 847 -21.58 82.20 39.85
N PRO A 848 -21.42 81.21 38.96
CA PRO A 848 -22.23 81.13 37.75
C PRO A 848 -23.72 80.97 38.11
N LEU A 849 -24.60 81.57 37.31
CA LEU A 849 -26.05 81.42 37.44
C LEU A 849 -26.61 80.78 36.18
N LEU A 850 -27.53 79.83 36.36
CA LEU A 850 -28.21 79.13 35.28
C LEU A 850 -29.05 80.07 34.39
N GLN A 851 -29.66 81.09 35.00
CA GLN A 851 -30.45 82.12 34.30
C GLN A 851 -30.15 83.52 34.84
N CYS A 852 -30.13 84.51 33.93
CA CYS A 852 -30.11 85.92 34.32
C CYS A 852 -31.53 86.35 34.71
N PRO A 853 -31.69 87.09 35.81
CA PRO A 853 -32.96 87.74 36.13
C PRO A 853 -33.34 88.85 35.15
#